data_AF-A0A7S1IFC2-F1
#
_entry.id   AF-A0A7S1IFC2-F1
#
_cell.length_a   1.000
_cell.length_b   1.000
_cell.length_c   1.000
_cell.angle_alpha   90.00
_cell.angle_beta   90.00
_cell.angle_gamma   90.00
#
_symmetry.space_group_name_H-M   'P 1'
#
loop_
_entity.id
_entity.type
_entity.pdbx_description
1 polymer ?
#
loop_
_entity_poly.entity_id
_entity_poly.type
_entity_poly.pdbx_seq_one_letter_code
_entity_poly.pdbx_strand_id
1 'polypeptide(L)'
;MASGQRPAPRSQALARRSRSAGAPSRVKPAETGERPQDDGPCTRQNFDKRTSRFQNRNEFIAQIAESSFYAKVPDGRLPRSAVHIYIRKRPLFGYESQKGEYDVVKVDTAKARCVVHNCLMHPDMRRMFLQHTSFPSTQAFSELSQNADCYAKTAGPLLQQVCRGEGDVALLLMYGQTGSGKTFTMTALEEAASRDLFSAIRAPGTPGKSPKRPSAGQPPTVVVSVLEIAGRSGRDLLSPHRNEVSFVDMGDGGIQVHGIVEATPQSPEQLLSVFQEAKSRRATESTAINATSSRSHCITNILLVRQNMIVGKLTLVDCAGSERKEDSAHHTAQRRKEGAEINSSIYALKECMRAMASGATHIPFRNHLLTRALKDNFTTPGAQVAVIATCSPTATDTEHSIGTLRTVCSWRGVEDWITTKKEDVLSQEQRRRLVTGVEPAFQNLKANASQAAKAERVEARANDWMQKRKALMDQKNSVPSEGSNAKRPAASRPQPPSSSGASRPVSLAFNPIPRDEPLTPKGAGYRSPVAGSRVRRGSAAAANTRATASRDSTKASGGDFFGGMQGMAYKKADGVSHPKTWTHEQASKWVMDRVHRKLPAGTDGKALLRWSHAKCVTFCDKDEKAGLVMFNGLRLEVDHVAAVEKEKRQQILGRK
;
A
#
# COMPACT_ATOMS: atom_id res chain seq x y z
N MET A 1 -13.60 0.72 -81.69
CA MET A 1 -12.29 0.03 -81.69
C MET A 1 -11.92 -0.32 -80.26
N ALA A 2 -11.58 -1.60 -80.03
CA ALA A 2 -10.91 -2.27 -78.89
C ALA A 2 -10.90 -1.57 -77.51
N SER A 3 -11.55 -2.07 -76.44
CA SER A 3 -11.40 -3.34 -75.67
C SER A 3 -10.08 -3.50 -74.89
N GLY A 4 -10.17 -3.55 -73.55
CA GLY A 4 -9.03 -3.93 -72.69
C GLY A 4 -9.28 -3.82 -71.18
N GLN A 5 -10.18 -4.65 -70.63
CA GLN A 5 -10.23 -4.99 -69.20
C GLN A 5 -9.39 -6.26 -68.93
N ARG A 6 -8.66 -6.31 -67.80
CA ARG A 6 -8.30 -7.58 -67.13
C ARG A 6 -8.19 -7.40 -65.59
N PRO A 7 -8.79 -8.29 -64.79
CA PRO A 7 -8.58 -8.41 -63.34
C PRO A 7 -7.68 -9.61 -62.94
N ALA A 8 -7.46 -9.72 -61.62
CA ALA A 8 -6.55 -10.61 -60.86
C ALA A 8 -6.70 -12.15 -61.08
N PRO A 9 -5.79 -12.95 -60.47
CA PRO A 9 -6.18 -14.27 -59.97
C PRO A 9 -5.70 -14.63 -58.54
N ARG A 10 -6.45 -15.57 -57.95
CA ARG A 10 -6.25 -16.29 -56.67
C ARG A 10 -5.51 -17.63 -56.87
N SER A 11 -4.85 -18.07 -55.80
CA SER A 11 -4.69 -19.43 -55.23
C SER A 11 -4.29 -20.64 -56.10
N GLN A 12 -3.27 -21.38 -55.66
CA GLN A 12 -3.24 -22.86 -55.73
C GLN A 12 -2.58 -23.47 -54.47
N ALA A 13 -3.19 -24.56 -53.99
CA ALA A 13 -2.71 -25.44 -52.94
C ALA A 13 -2.07 -26.70 -53.57
N LEU A 14 -1.10 -27.32 -52.90
CA LEU A 14 -0.54 -28.62 -53.27
C LEU A 14 -0.33 -29.50 -52.03
N ALA A 15 -0.64 -30.78 -52.19
CA ALA A 15 -0.74 -31.79 -51.14
C ALA A 15 0.23 -32.97 -51.37
N ARG A 16 0.46 -33.70 -50.26
CA ARG A 16 0.93 -35.10 -50.12
C ARG A 16 2.45 -35.39 -50.23
N ARG A 17 3.00 -36.10 -49.23
CA ARG A 17 3.11 -37.58 -49.18
C ARG A 17 3.86 -38.09 -47.93
N SER A 18 3.40 -39.24 -47.44
CA SER A 18 3.93 -40.10 -46.38
C SER A 18 5.05 -41.04 -46.87
N ARG A 19 6.07 -41.32 -46.05
CA ARG A 19 6.88 -42.56 -46.09
C ARG A 19 7.47 -42.90 -44.70
N SER A 20 7.44 -44.19 -44.38
CA SER A 20 7.97 -44.87 -43.18
C SER A 20 9.02 -45.93 -43.57
N ALA A 21 10.10 -46.08 -42.79
CA ALA A 21 10.98 -47.26 -42.63
C ALA A 21 12.00 -46.92 -41.49
N GLY A 22 12.06 -47.60 -40.32
CA GLY A 22 12.78 -48.87 -39.98
C GLY A 22 14.29 -48.62 -39.79
N ALA A 23 15.05 -48.90 -38.72
CA ALA A 23 15.03 -49.76 -37.50
C ALA A 23 16.08 -49.20 -36.47
N PRO A 24 16.55 -49.86 -35.37
CA PRO A 24 16.08 -51.05 -34.62
C PRO A 24 15.88 -50.82 -33.10
N SER A 25 15.24 -51.82 -32.47
CA SER A 25 14.80 -51.89 -31.06
C SER A 25 15.91 -52.19 -30.05
N ARG A 26 15.96 -51.43 -28.95
CA ARG A 26 16.71 -51.77 -27.73
C ARG A 26 15.75 -52.36 -26.69
N VAL A 27 15.89 -53.65 -26.41
CA VAL A 27 15.14 -54.38 -25.38
C VAL A 27 15.50 -53.81 -24.00
N LYS A 28 14.49 -53.42 -23.21
CA LYS A 28 14.63 -53.11 -21.77
C LYS A 28 14.17 -54.32 -20.95
N PRO A 29 14.85 -54.66 -19.85
CA PRO A 29 14.45 -55.75 -18.97
C PRO A 29 13.16 -55.39 -18.21
N ALA A 30 12.37 -56.42 -17.91
CA ALA A 30 11.08 -56.33 -17.23
C ALA A 30 11.25 -55.89 -15.77
N GLU A 31 10.56 -54.81 -15.39
CA GLU A 31 10.28 -54.50 -13.99
C GLU A 31 8.76 -54.44 -13.79
N THR A 32 8.32 -55.37 -12.96
CA THR A 32 7.01 -55.45 -12.32
C THR A 32 6.82 -54.26 -11.38
N GLY A 33 5.78 -53.46 -11.63
CA GLY A 33 5.37 -52.38 -10.73
C GLY A 33 4.21 -51.60 -11.31
N GLU A 34 3.11 -51.51 -10.57
CA GLU A 34 1.86 -50.84 -10.95
C GLU A 34 2.12 -49.42 -11.46
N ARG A 35 1.58 -49.09 -12.64
CA ARG A 35 1.65 -47.73 -13.18
C ARG A 35 0.76 -46.81 -12.33
N PRO A 36 1.29 -45.66 -11.84
CA PRO A 36 0.45 -44.60 -11.33
C PRO A 36 -0.48 -44.12 -12.44
N GLN A 37 -1.73 -43.81 -12.09
CA GLN A 37 -2.70 -43.22 -13.02
C GLN A 37 -2.08 -42.02 -13.73
N ASP A 38 -2.20 -42.04 -15.06
CA ASP A 38 -1.78 -40.96 -15.97
C ASP A 38 -2.58 -39.70 -15.62
N ASP A 39 -2.01 -38.82 -14.80
CA ASP A 39 -2.51 -37.45 -14.64
C ASP A 39 -2.37 -36.79 -16.02
N GLY A 40 -3.49 -36.76 -16.75
CA GLY A 40 -3.58 -36.26 -18.12
C GLY A 40 -2.95 -34.87 -18.34
N PRO A 41 -2.91 -34.40 -19.59
CA PRO A 41 -2.11 -33.24 -19.99
C PRO A 41 -2.31 -32.05 -19.04
N CYS A 42 -1.19 -31.54 -18.49
CA CYS A 42 -1.14 -30.42 -17.55
C CYS A 42 -1.96 -29.22 -18.04
N THR A 43 -3.22 -29.13 -17.62
CA THR A 43 -4.09 -27.97 -17.81
C THR A 43 -3.82 -26.94 -16.71
N ARG A 44 -2.57 -26.48 -16.58
CA ARG A 44 -2.30 -25.24 -15.81
C ARG A 44 -2.89 -24.07 -16.61
N GLN A 45 -4.19 -23.87 -16.51
CA GLN A 45 -4.81 -22.61 -16.86
C GLN A 45 -4.18 -21.56 -15.94
N ASN A 46 -3.47 -20.58 -16.52
CA ASN A 46 -3.12 -19.37 -15.79
C ASN A 46 -4.43 -18.76 -15.29
N PHE A 47 -4.67 -18.85 -13.99
CA PHE A 47 -5.83 -18.20 -13.40
C PHE A 47 -5.57 -16.70 -13.40
N ASP A 48 -6.26 -15.97 -14.28
CA ASP A 48 -6.25 -14.52 -14.22
C ASP A 48 -6.80 -14.07 -12.87
N LYS A 49 -6.16 -13.05 -12.27
CA LYS A 49 -6.55 -12.47 -10.98
C LYS A 49 -8.01 -12.02 -11.01
N ARG A 50 -8.47 -11.47 -12.14
CA ARG A 50 -9.86 -11.02 -12.31
C ARG A 50 -10.83 -12.19 -12.14
N THR A 51 -10.55 -13.32 -12.79
CA THR A 51 -11.34 -14.54 -12.67
C THR A 51 -11.34 -15.07 -11.23
N SER A 52 -10.18 -15.08 -10.56
CA SER A 52 -10.08 -15.50 -9.16
C SER A 52 -10.91 -14.62 -8.21
N ARG A 53 -10.84 -13.30 -8.38
CA ARG A 53 -11.62 -12.34 -7.59
C ARG A 53 -13.12 -12.55 -7.78
N PHE A 54 -13.55 -12.77 -9.03
CA PHE A 54 -14.96 -12.99 -9.34
C PHE A 54 -15.49 -14.30 -8.75
N GLN A 55 -14.74 -15.40 -8.89
CA GLN A 55 -15.17 -16.71 -8.40
C GLN A 55 -15.21 -16.81 -6.88
N ASN A 56 -14.25 -16.18 -6.19
CA ASN A 56 -14.13 -16.24 -4.72
C ASN A 56 -14.63 -14.94 -4.05
N ARG A 57 -15.53 -14.20 -4.72
CA ARG A 57 -15.97 -12.89 -4.26
C ARG A 57 -16.57 -12.93 -2.85
N ASN A 58 -17.32 -13.98 -2.53
CA ASN A 58 -18.04 -14.08 -1.26
C ASN A 58 -17.07 -14.23 -0.10
N GLU A 59 -16.03 -15.06 -0.26
CA GLU A 59 -14.96 -15.26 0.72
C GLU A 59 -14.15 -13.97 0.93
N PHE A 60 -13.82 -13.27 -0.16
CA PHE A 60 -13.12 -11.99 -0.07
C PHE A 60 -13.96 -10.92 0.61
N ILE A 61 -15.24 -10.76 0.24
CA ILE A 61 -16.15 -9.79 0.87
C ILE A 61 -16.27 -10.06 2.37
N ALA A 62 -16.48 -11.32 2.76
CA ALA A 62 -16.58 -11.72 4.16
C ALA A 62 -15.29 -11.37 4.94
N GLN A 63 -14.11 -11.70 4.38
CA GLN A 63 -12.84 -11.37 5.03
C GLN A 63 -12.59 -9.85 5.12
N ILE A 64 -12.98 -9.07 4.09
CA ILE A 64 -12.87 -7.61 4.10
C ILE A 64 -13.76 -7.00 5.18
N ALA A 65 -14.97 -7.53 5.38
CA ALA A 65 -15.90 -7.07 6.41
C ALA A 65 -15.35 -7.30 7.82
N GLU A 66 -14.74 -8.45 8.07
CA GLU A 66 -14.22 -8.86 9.38
C GLU A 66 -12.81 -8.34 9.70
N SER A 67 -12.08 -7.83 8.71
CA SER A 67 -10.68 -7.44 8.89
C SER A 67 -10.49 -6.41 10.00
N SER A 68 -9.74 -6.79 11.03
CA SER A 68 -9.38 -5.92 12.16
C SER A 68 -8.23 -4.96 11.82
N PHE A 69 -7.79 -4.91 10.55
CA PHE A 69 -6.59 -4.15 10.16
C PHE A 69 -6.69 -2.67 10.52
N TYR A 70 -7.88 -2.07 10.38
CA TYR A 70 -8.13 -0.64 10.65
C TYR A 70 -7.79 -0.20 12.07
N ALA A 71 -8.04 -1.07 13.06
CA ALA A 71 -7.73 -0.77 14.46
C ALA A 71 -6.22 -0.76 14.74
N LYS A 72 -5.42 -1.38 13.87
CA LYS A 72 -3.97 -1.61 14.07
C LYS A 72 -3.09 -0.65 13.26
N VAL A 73 -3.68 0.23 12.44
CA VAL A 73 -2.91 1.22 11.68
C VAL A 73 -2.51 2.37 12.62
N PRO A 74 -1.21 2.72 12.73
CA PRO A 74 -0.76 3.78 13.63
C PRO A 74 -1.48 5.10 13.34
N ASP A 75 -1.94 5.77 14.41
CA ASP A 75 -2.46 7.12 14.33
C ASP A 75 -1.29 8.08 14.08
N GLY A 76 -1.21 8.63 12.88
CA GLY A 76 -0.16 9.54 12.50
C GLY A 76 -0.65 10.52 11.46
N ARG A 77 -0.85 11.78 11.86
CA ARG A 77 -1.06 12.86 10.90
C ARG A 77 0.25 13.09 10.15
N LEU A 78 0.15 13.21 8.84
CA LEU A 78 1.30 13.52 8.01
C LEU A 78 1.92 14.87 8.42
N PRO A 79 3.27 15.00 8.37
CA PRO A 79 3.94 16.26 8.66
C PRO A 79 3.49 17.36 7.71
N ARG A 80 3.64 18.62 8.14
CA ARG A 80 3.37 19.78 7.28
C ARG A 80 4.29 19.73 6.07
N SER A 81 3.72 19.98 4.89
CA SER A 81 4.41 19.98 3.61
C SER A 81 3.75 21.00 2.68
N ALA A 82 4.49 21.53 1.72
CA ALA A 82 3.94 22.36 0.64
C ALA A 82 3.03 21.54 -0.30
N VAL A 83 3.23 20.22 -0.34
CA VAL A 83 2.43 19.26 -1.13
C VAL A 83 1.43 18.56 -0.22
N HIS A 84 0.15 18.85 -0.43
CA HIS A 84 -0.99 18.22 0.22
C HIS A 84 -1.57 17.14 -0.68
N ILE A 85 -1.83 15.96 -0.12
CA ILE A 85 -2.43 14.85 -0.86
C ILE A 85 -3.78 14.51 -0.24
N TYR A 86 -4.79 14.37 -1.09
CA TYR A 86 -6.16 14.08 -0.72
C TYR A 86 -6.58 12.82 -1.44
N ILE A 87 -7.38 11.98 -0.79
CA ILE A 87 -7.89 10.75 -1.40
C ILE A 87 -9.41 10.86 -1.48
N ARG A 88 -9.99 10.57 -2.64
CA ARG A 88 -11.44 10.52 -2.83
C ARG A 88 -11.84 9.18 -3.44
N LYS A 89 -12.57 8.39 -2.66
CA LYS A 89 -13.22 7.17 -3.13
C LYS A 89 -14.59 7.54 -3.70
N ARG A 90 -14.91 7.06 -4.91
CA ARG A 90 -16.28 7.14 -5.46
C ARG A 90 -17.14 5.98 -4.94
N PRO A 91 -18.48 6.10 -4.94
CA PRO A 91 -19.35 4.96 -4.63
C PRO A 91 -19.20 3.83 -5.65
N LEU A 92 -19.50 2.61 -5.21
CA LEU A 92 -19.72 1.45 -6.07
C LEU A 92 -21.06 1.64 -6.77
N PHE A 93 -21.08 1.63 -8.10
CA PHE A 93 -22.32 1.87 -8.83
C PHE A 93 -23.15 0.59 -8.97
N GLY A 94 -24.47 0.73 -9.06
CA GLY A 94 -25.38 -0.42 -9.16
C GLY A 94 -25.07 -1.35 -10.33
N TYR A 95 -24.69 -0.80 -11.50
CA TYR A 95 -24.31 -1.59 -12.66
C TYR A 95 -22.98 -2.36 -12.46
N GLU A 96 -22.10 -1.90 -11.57
CA GLU A 96 -20.85 -2.59 -11.23
C GLU A 96 -21.17 -3.77 -10.30
N SER A 97 -22.00 -3.54 -9.28
CA SER A 97 -22.50 -4.59 -8.40
C SER A 97 -23.24 -5.69 -9.16
N GLN A 98 -24.07 -5.32 -10.15
CA GLN A 98 -24.76 -6.27 -11.02
C GLN A 98 -23.80 -7.13 -11.85
N LYS A 99 -22.63 -6.60 -12.21
CA LYS A 99 -21.55 -7.35 -12.86
C LYS A 99 -20.71 -8.18 -11.87
N GLY A 100 -21.09 -8.22 -10.59
CA GLY A 100 -20.39 -8.97 -9.56
C GLY A 100 -19.13 -8.28 -9.03
N GLU A 101 -18.92 -7.00 -9.33
CA GLU A 101 -17.89 -6.20 -8.65
C GLU A 101 -18.29 -5.96 -7.20
N TYR A 102 -17.28 -5.78 -6.35
CA TYR A 102 -17.45 -5.52 -4.94
C TYR A 102 -16.40 -4.54 -4.43
N ASP A 103 -16.71 -3.93 -3.30
CA ASP A 103 -15.90 -2.86 -2.72
C ASP A 103 -14.67 -3.40 -1.99
N VAL A 104 -13.49 -3.04 -2.47
CA VAL A 104 -12.19 -3.39 -1.89
C VAL A 104 -11.45 -2.19 -1.29
N VAL A 105 -12.10 -1.03 -1.19
CA VAL A 105 -11.47 0.19 -0.69
C VAL A 105 -12.25 0.73 0.50
N LYS A 106 -11.62 0.83 1.67
CA LYS A 106 -12.22 1.50 2.83
C LYS A 106 -11.49 2.78 3.17
N VAL A 107 -12.25 3.83 3.44
CA VAL A 107 -11.73 5.15 3.79
C VAL A 107 -12.05 5.45 5.24
N ASP A 108 -11.02 5.81 6.00
CA ASP A 108 -11.15 6.37 7.34
C ASP A 108 -10.94 7.88 7.24
N THR A 109 -12.05 8.62 7.22
CA THR A 109 -12.05 10.09 7.13
C THR A 109 -11.51 10.74 8.40
N ALA A 110 -11.69 10.13 9.57
CA ALA A 110 -11.22 10.67 10.84
C ALA A 110 -9.69 10.58 10.95
N LYS A 111 -9.12 9.47 10.49
CA LYS A 111 -7.65 9.25 10.47
C LYS A 111 -6.99 9.76 9.19
N ALA A 112 -7.76 10.26 8.22
CA ALA A 112 -7.29 10.68 6.90
C ALA A 112 -6.50 9.57 6.17
N ARG A 113 -7.05 8.35 6.14
CA ARG A 113 -6.41 7.19 5.50
C ARG A 113 -7.34 6.47 4.55
N CYS A 114 -6.73 5.80 3.56
CA CYS A 114 -7.41 4.90 2.65
C CYS A 114 -6.75 3.53 2.73
N VAL A 115 -7.53 2.46 2.85
CA VAL A 115 -7.05 1.08 2.85
C VAL A 115 -7.57 0.38 1.61
N VAL A 116 -6.67 -0.19 0.82
CA VAL A 116 -7.02 -1.02 -0.33
C VAL A 116 -6.76 -2.49 0.00
N HIS A 117 -7.74 -3.34 -0.27
CA HIS A 117 -7.76 -4.77 0.01
C HIS A 117 -7.47 -5.56 -1.26
N ASN A 118 -6.19 -5.85 -1.50
CA ASN A 118 -5.84 -6.61 -2.69
C ASN A 118 -6.12 -8.09 -2.50
N CYS A 119 -7.14 -8.58 -3.20
CA CYS A 119 -7.60 -9.96 -3.19
C CYS A 119 -6.71 -10.81 -4.10
N LEU A 120 -5.95 -11.74 -3.52
CA LEU A 120 -4.91 -12.51 -4.20
C LEU A 120 -4.95 -13.99 -3.83
N MET A 121 -4.34 -14.82 -4.70
CA MET A 121 -4.04 -16.23 -4.44
C MET A 121 -2.58 -16.38 -4.04
N HIS A 122 -2.30 -17.30 -3.12
CA HIS A 122 -0.95 -17.78 -2.87
C HIS A 122 -0.36 -18.43 -4.14
N PRO A 123 0.98 -18.52 -4.25
CA PRO A 123 1.62 -19.18 -5.41
C PRO A 123 1.20 -20.64 -5.63
N ASP A 124 0.63 -21.29 -4.61
CA ASP A 124 0.07 -22.64 -4.69
C ASP A 124 -1.28 -22.70 -5.42
N MET A 125 -1.89 -21.56 -5.74
CA MET A 125 -3.20 -21.41 -6.38
C MET A 125 -4.34 -22.12 -5.64
N ARG A 126 -4.15 -22.44 -4.36
CA ARG A 126 -5.13 -23.11 -3.50
C ARG A 126 -5.61 -22.23 -2.37
N ARG A 127 -4.70 -21.44 -1.78
CA ARG A 127 -5.02 -20.56 -0.65
C ARG A 127 -5.21 -19.14 -1.12
N MET A 128 -6.18 -18.46 -0.53
CA MET A 128 -6.48 -17.05 -0.76
C MET A 128 -5.87 -16.20 0.34
N PHE A 129 -5.50 -14.95 0.03
CA PHE A 129 -5.11 -13.96 1.03
C PHE A 129 -5.49 -12.55 0.60
N LEU A 130 -5.74 -11.69 1.58
CA LEU A 130 -5.86 -10.26 1.40
C LEU A 130 -4.50 -9.61 1.69
N GLN A 131 -4.05 -8.77 0.78
CA GLN A 131 -2.96 -7.82 1.03
C GLN A 131 -3.57 -6.45 1.30
N HIS A 132 -3.70 -6.12 2.58
CA HIS A 132 -4.13 -4.80 3.05
C HIS A 132 -3.01 -3.80 2.85
N THR A 133 -3.28 -2.70 2.15
CA THR A 133 -2.33 -1.60 2.00
C THR A 133 -2.99 -0.30 2.49
N SER A 134 -2.44 0.31 3.53
CA SER A 134 -2.92 1.57 4.09
C SER A 134 -2.11 2.74 3.57
N PHE A 135 -2.79 3.72 2.98
CA PHE A 135 -2.24 4.94 2.43
C PHE A 135 -2.61 6.15 3.31
N PRO A 136 -1.62 6.90 3.80
CA PRO A 136 -1.88 8.14 4.53
C PRO A 136 -2.25 9.28 3.57
N SER A 137 -3.00 10.26 4.07
CA SER A 137 -3.32 11.48 3.33
C SER A 137 -3.45 12.70 4.25
N THR A 138 -3.51 13.90 3.66
CA THR A 138 -3.93 15.11 4.39
C THR A 138 -5.38 14.97 4.83
N GLN A 139 -6.24 14.48 3.95
CA GLN A 139 -7.64 14.18 4.22
C GLN A 139 -8.13 13.12 3.22
N ALA A 140 -8.97 12.21 3.69
CA ALA A 140 -9.60 11.19 2.87
C ALA A 140 -11.13 11.35 2.87
N PHE A 141 -11.73 11.27 1.69
CA PHE A 141 -13.14 11.40 1.40
C PHE A 141 -13.70 10.04 1.01
N SER A 142 -14.65 9.55 1.79
CA SER A 142 -15.39 8.32 1.50
C SER A 142 -16.42 8.53 0.40
N GLU A 143 -17.05 7.44 -0.03
CA GLU A 143 -18.19 7.40 -0.94
C GLU A 143 -19.38 8.25 -0.48
N LEU A 144 -19.48 8.56 0.81
CA LEU A 144 -20.54 9.39 1.40
C LEU A 144 -20.19 10.89 1.40
N SER A 145 -18.95 11.26 1.07
CA SER A 145 -18.49 12.65 1.13
C SER A 145 -19.03 13.48 -0.03
N GLN A 146 -19.61 14.65 0.27
CA GLN A 146 -20.18 15.52 -0.73
C GLN A 146 -19.12 16.37 -1.44
N ASN A 147 -19.48 16.93 -2.60
CA ASN A 147 -18.62 17.84 -3.36
C ASN A 147 -18.28 19.10 -2.54
N ALA A 148 -19.23 19.62 -1.76
CA ALA A 148 -19.02 20.79 -0.90
C ALA A 148 -17.93 20.53 0.16
N ASP A 149 -17.95 19.36 0.83
CA ASP A 149 -16.93 18.98 1.81
C ASP A 149 -15.55 18.86 1.17
N CYS A 150 -15.51 18.29 -0.05
CA CYS A 150 -14.28 18.17 -0.82
C CYS A 150 -13.71 19.56 -1.11
N TYR A 151 -14.54 20.48 -1.62
CA TYR A 151 -14.14 21.85 -1.93
C TYR A 151 -13.63 22.59 -0.69
N ALA A 152 -14.38 22.59 0.40
CA ALA A 152 -14.06 23.31 1.63
C ALA A 152 -12.69 22.91 2.23
N LYS A 153 -12.25 21.67 2.02
CA LYS A 153 -10.99 21.14 2.55
C LYS A 153 -9.84 21.12 1.54
N THR A 154 -10.11 21.40 0.25
CA THR A 154 -9.12 21.32 -0.83
C THR A 154 -8.97 22.66 -1.57
N ALA A 155 -9.81 22.93 -2.56
CA ALA A 155 -9.72 24.10 -3.43
C ALA A 155 -10.04 25.41 -2.72
N GLY A 156 -10.96 25.42 -1.74
CA GLY A 156 -11.35 26.62 -1.01
C GLY A 156 -10.17 27.32 -0.31
N PRO A 157 -9.37 26.61 0.52
CA PRO A 157 -8.17 27.18 1.14
C PRO A 157 -7.14 27.71 0.14
N LEU A 158 -6.94 27.01 -0.98
CA LEU A 158 -6.03 27.46 -2.05
C LEU A 158 -6.52 28.75 -2.70
N LEU A 159 -7.82 28.82 -3.02
CA LEU A 159 -8.45 30.00 -3.59
C LEU A 159 -8.35 31.19 -2.63
N GLN A 160 -8.63 30.98 -1.35
CA GLN A 160 -8.51 32.02 -0.31
C GLN A 160 -7.09 32.56 -0.20
N GLN A 161 -6.08 31.70 -0.30
CA GLN A 161 -4.67 32.13 -0.33
C GLN A 161 -4.41 33.01 -1.55
N VAL A 162 -4.72 32.52 -2.76
CA VAL A 162 -4.52 33.27 -4.02
C VAL A 162 -5.23 34.62 -4.00
N CYS A 163 -6.45 34.69 -3.43
CA CYS A 163 -7.23 35.92 -3.33
C CYS A 163 -6.67 36.95 -2.34
N ARG A 164 -5.67 36.63 -1.51
CA ARG A 164 -4.98 37.63 -0.67
C ARG A 164 -4.24 38.66 -1.53
N GLY A 165 -3.86 38.27 -2.75
CA GLY A 165 -3.24 39.17 -3.72
C GLY A 165 -1.79 39.53 -3.36
N GLU A 166 -1.08 38.65 -2.65
CA GLU A 166 0.32 38.84 -2.22
C GLU A 166 1.32 38.16 -3.18
N GLY A 167 0.89 37.79 -4.40
CA GLY A 167 1.70 37.04 -5.36
C GLY A 167 1.63 35.52 -5.19
N ASP A 168 0.64 35.04 -4.42
CA ASP A 168 0.46 33.63 -4.09
C ASP A 168 0.15 32.77 -5.33
N VAL A 169 0.77 31.58 -5.38
CA VAL A 169 0.57 30.58 -6.43
C VAL A 169 0.02 29.30 -5.81
N ALA A 170 -1.04 28.77 -6.39
CA ALA A 170 -1.64 27.51 -5.97
C ALA A 170 -1.92 26.59 -7.16
N LEU A 171 -1.74 25.29 -6.94
CA LEU A 171 -2.02 24.23 -7.91
C LEU A 171 -2.94 23.19 -7.29
N LEU A 172 -4.03 22.88 -7.98
CA LEU A 172 -4.89 21.73 -7.68
C LEU A 172 -4.83 20.73 -8.83
N LEU A 173 -4.40 19.50 -8.54
CA LEU A 173 -4.21 18.45 -9.54
C LEU A 173 -5.09 17.24 -9.23
N MET A 174 -5.88 16.83 -10.22
CA MET A 174 -6.67 15.59 -10.17
C MET A 174 -5.86 14.44 -10.75
N TYR A 175 -5.75 13.34 -10.01
CA TYR A 175 -5.00 12.17 -10.46
C TYR A 175 -5.77 10.88 -10.17
N GLY A 176 -5.74 9.91 -11.08
CA GLY A 176 -6.50 8.66 -10.96
C GLY A 176 -6.83 8.04 -12.32
N GLN A 177 -7.30 6.79 -12.30
CA GLN A 177 -7.67 6.09 -13.52
C GLN A 177 -8.91 6.69 -14.20
N THR A 178 -9.16 6.34 -15.45
CA THR A 178 -10.43 6.62 -16.11
C THR A 178 -11.60 6.00 -15.34
N GLY A 179 -12.68 6.75 -15.18
CA GLY A 179 -13.85 6.33 -14.41
C GLY A 179 -13.72 6.44 -12.88
N SER A 180 -12.58 6.90 -12.33
CA SER A 180 -12.43 7.08 -10.87
C SER A 180 -13.12 8.33 -10.30
N GLY A 181 -13.57 9.26 -11.15
CA GLY A 181 -14.26 10.49 -10.73
C GLY A 181 -13.44 11.79 -10.77
N LYS A 182 -12.31 11.83 -11.51
CA LYS A 182 -11.50 13.05 -11.71
C LYS A 182 -12.32 14.24 -12.22
N THR A 183 -12.88 14.12 -13.42
CA THR A 183 -13.65 15.20 -14.07
C THR A 183 -14.93 15.55 -13.32
N PHE A 184 -15.59 14.57 -12.68
CA PHE A 184 -16.75 14.80 -11.79
C PHE A 184 -16.35 15.70 -10.61
N THR A 185 -15.24 15.37 -9.94
CA THR A 185 -14.72 16.18 -8.84
C THR A 185 -14.29 17.55 -9.34
N MET A 186 -13.50 17.63 -10.40
CA MET A 186 -13.02 18.90 -10.95
C MET A 186 -14.16 19.85 -11.30
N THR A 187 -15.20 19.36 -11.96
CA THR A 187 -16.36 20.17 -12.35
C THR A 187 -17.04 20.80 -11.14
N ALA A 188 -17.26 20.02 -10.08
CA ALA A 188 -17.88 20.55 -8.87
C ALA A 188 -16.99 21.56 -8.14
N LEU A 189 -15.66 21.38 -8.19
CA LEU A 189 -14.72 22.34 -7.58
C LEU A 189 -14.63 23.63 -8.39
N GLU A 190 -14.65 23.56 -9.72
CA GLU A 190 -14.70 24.72 -10.61
C GLU A 190 -15.98 25.54 -10.41
N GLU A 191 -17.13 24.89 -10.27
CA GLU A 191 -18.40 25.56 -9.97
C GLU A 191 -18.36 26.29 -8.61
N ALA A 192 -17.85 25.63 -7.58
CA ALA A 192 -17.71 26.23 -6.25
C ALA A 192 -16.67 27.37 -6.24
N ALA A 193 -15.52 27.17 -6.87
CA ALA A 193 -14.48 28.18 -7.00
C ALA A 193 -14.98 29.42 -7.76
N SER A 194 -15.82 29.23 -8.79
CA SER A 194 -16.39 30.36 -9.54
C SER A 194 -17.23 31.28 -8.68
N ARG A 195 -18.04 30.72 -7.76
CA ARG A 195 -18.86 31.50 -6.83
C ARG A 195 -18.02 32.22 -5.78
N ASP A 196 -17.09 31.50 -5.17
CA ASP A 196 -16.28 32.03 -4.07
C ASP A 196 -15.23 33.02 -4.54
N LEU A 197 -14.69 32.87 -5.76
CA LEU A 197 -13.65 33.75 -6.30
C LEU A 197 -14.13 35.18 -6.37
N PHE A 198 -15.26 35.42 -7.05
CA PHE A 198 -15.81 36.78 -7.20
C PHE A 198 -16.27 37.36 -5.86
N SER A 199 -16.73 36.51 -4.94
CA SER A 199 -17.05 36.93 -3.57
C SER A 199 -15.80 37.38 -2.82
N ALA A 200 -14.70 36.61 -2.91
CA ALA A 200 -13.45 36.86 -2.21
C ALA A 200 -12.71 38.10 -2.72
N ILE A 201 -12.67 38.33 -4.03
CA ILE A 201 -11.98 39.50 -4.60
C ILE A 201 -12.75 40.82 -4.43
N ARG A 202 -14.08 40.74 -4.24
CA ARG A 202 -14.95 41.90 -4.00
C ARG A 202 -15.13 42.21 -2.51
N ALA A 203 -14.82 41.25 -1.63
CA ALA A 203 -14.95 41.45 -0.19
C ALA A 203 -14.05 42.61 0.28
N PRO A 204 -14.60 43.65 0.91
CA PRO A 204 -13.80 44.71 1.50
C PRO A 204 -13.00 44.14 2.68
N GLY A 205 -11.68 44.01 2.50
CA GLY A 205 -10.75 43.83 3.62
C GLY A 205 -10.59 42.42 4.19
N THR A 206 -10.21 41.43 3.38
CA THR A 206 -9.53 40.25 3.97
C THR A 206 -8.19 40.68 4.62
N PRO A 207 -7.96 40.40 5.91
CA PRO A 207 -6.77 40.87 6.63
C PRO A 207 -5.56 40.00 6.26
N GLY A 208 -4.73 40.47 5.33
CA GLY A 208 -3.35 40.03 5.20
C GLY A 208 -2.50 40.65 6.32
N LYS A 209 -1.56 39.89 6.89
CA LYS A 209 -0.66 40.31 7.99
C LYS A 209 0.44 41.29 7.56
N SER A 210 0.31 41.93 6.40
CA SER A 210 1.33 42.78 5.80
C SER A 210 1.02 44.26 6.11
N PRO A 211 1.90 44.98 6.85
CA PRO A 211 1.70 46.39 7.23
C PRO A 211 1.96 47.39 6.07
N LYS A 212 1.97 46.91 4.83
CA LYS A 212 2.13 47.73 3.61
C LYS A 212 0.94 47.52 2.69
N ARG A 213 -0.26 47.94 3.11
CA ARG A 213 -1.40 48.04 2.19
C ARG A 213 -1.50 49.48 1.65
N PRO A 214 -1.46 49.69 0.34
CA PRO A 214 -2.14 50.83 -0.26
C PRO A 214 -3.63 50.72 0.07
N SER A 215 -4.19 51.81 0.59
CA SER A 215 -5.62 52.03 0.74
C SER A 215 -6.37 51.79 -0.58
N ALA A 216 -7.59 51.25 -0.50
CA ALA A 216 -8.66 51.37 -1.50
C ALA A 216 -8.26 51.17 -2.99
N GLY A 217 -7.55 50.10 -3.33
CA GLY A 217 -7.30 49.72 -4.73
C GLY A 217 -8.50 48.99 -5.36
N GLN A 218 -8.72 49.17 -6.67
CA GLN A 218 -9.73 48.41 -7.43
C GLN A 218 -9.51 46.88 -7.27
N PRO A 219 -10.61 46.08 -7.29
CA PRO A 219 -10.51 44.63 -7.25
C PRO A 219 -9.65 44.13 -8.43
N PRO A 220 -8.90 43.03 -8.26
CA PRO A 220 -8.13 42.46 -9.35
C PRO A 220 -9.08 41.95 -10.45
N THR A 221 -8.65 42.10 -11.70
CA THR A 221 -9.28 41.51 -12.87
C THR A 221 -8.97 40.02 -12.92
N VAL A 222 -9.99 39.19 -13.19
CA VAL A 222 -9.82 37.75 -13.39
C VAL A 222 -9.50 37.48 -14.85
N VAL A 223 -8.38 36.82 -15.11
CA VAL A 223 -7.95 36.39 -16.46
C VAL A 223 -7.84 34.87 -16.47
N VAL A 224 -8.43 34.23 -17.47
CA VAL A 224 -8.53 32.76 -17.56
C VAL A 224 -7.99 32.27 -18.88
N SER A 225 -7.15 31.24 -18.83
CA SER A 225 -6.74 30.48 -20.01
C SER A 225 -6.95 28.98 -19.77
N VAL A 226 -7.32 28.25 -20.82
CA VAL A 226 -7.55 26.80 -20.74
C VAL A 226 -6.81 26.08 -21.85
N LEU A 227 -5.88 25.22 -21.44
CA LEU A 227 -4.97 24.48 -22.31
C LEU A 227 -5.27 22.99 -22.25
N GLU A 228 -5.36 22.35 -23.41
CA GLU A 228 -5.32 20.91 -23.55
C GLU A 228 -3.91 20.44 -23.93
N ILE A 229 -3.37 19.45 -23.22
CA ILE A 229 -2.12 18.77 -23.60
C ILE A 229 -2.45 17.32 -23.95
N ALA A 230 -2.28 16.98 -25.22
CA ALA A 230 -2.47 15.63 -25.76
C ALA A 230 -1.16 15.16 -26.40
N GLY A 231 -0.56 14.13 -25.82
CA GLY A 231 0.78 13.66 -26.20
C GLY A 231 1.81 14.79 -26.16
N ARG A 232 2.41 15.10 -27.30
CA ARG A 232 3.43 16.17 -27.44
C ARG A 232 2.89 17.52 -27.93
N SER A 233 1.58 17.62 -28.16
CA SER A 233 0.94 18.85 -28.66
C SER A 233 0.14 19.54 -27.55
N GLY A 234 0.14 20.86 -27.57
CA GLY A 234 -0.72 21.70 -26.73
C GLY A 234 -1.72 22.43 -27.61
N ARG A 235 -2.99 22.53 -27.19
CA ARG A 235 -4.03 23.26 -27.91
C ARG A 235 -4.82 24.15 -26.98
N ASP A 236 -5.12 25.36 -27.43
CA ASP A 236 -6.02 26.25 -26.73
C ASP A 236 -7.46 25.71 -26.78
N LEU A 237 -8.15 25.71 -25.63
CA LEU A 237 -9.56 25.34 -25.55
C LEU A 237 -10.51 26.55 -25.57
N LEU A 238 -9.99 27.78 -25.51
CA LEU A 238 -10.78 29.01 -25.58
C LEU A 238 -10.85 29.64 -26.99
N SER A 239 -9.92 29.30 -27.88
CA SER A 239 -10.05 29.56 -29.32
C SER A 239 -11.06 28.62 -30.00
N PRO A 240 -12.02 29.15 -30.79
CA PRO A 240 -12.94 28.33 -31.60
C PRO A 240 -12.22 27.35 -32.55
N HIS A 241 -11.01 27.71 -32.98
CA HIS A 241 -10.21 26.91 -33.91
C HIS A 241 -9.25 25.93 -33.21
N ARG A 242 -9.21 25.91 -31.87
CA ARG A 242 -8.30 25.07 -31.06
C ARG A 242 -6.84 25.16 -31.52
N ASN A 243 -6.36 26.39 -31.65
CA ASN A 243 -5.02 26.68 -32.13
C ASN A 243 -3.95 25.92 -31.34
N GLU A 244 -2.94 25.41 -32.03
CA GLU A 244 -1.77 24.82 -31.39
C GLU A 244 -0.98 25.90 -30.66
N VAL A 245 -0.53 25.60 -29.44
CA VAL A 245 0.25 26.52 -28.62
C VAL A 245 1.72 26.13 -28.60
N SER A 246 2.59 27.12 -28.49
CA SER A 246 4.03 26.90 -28.35
C SER A 246 4.54 27.41 -27.00
N PHE A 247 5.50 26.68 -26.43
CA PHE A 247 6.10 26.99 -25.13
C PHE A 247 7.49 27.56 -25.33
N VAL A 248 7.68 28.82 -24.93
CA VAL A 248 8.93 29.57 -25.05
C VAL A 248 9.54 29.76 -23.67
N ASP A 249 10.83 29.42 -23.54
CA ASP A 249 11.58 29.66 -22.29
C ASP A 249 12.01 31.14 -22.26
N MET A 250 11.71 31.83 -21.17
CA MET A 250 12.02 33.25 -20.97
C MET A 250 13.39 33.40 -20.31
N GLY A 251 14.02 34.57 -20.49
CA GLY A 251 15.38 34.85 -19.98
C GLY A 251 15.49 34.86 -18.44
N ASP A 252 14.37 35.11 -17.74
CA ASP A 252 14.24 35.02 -16.29
C ASP A 252 14.03 33.57 -15.79
N GLY A 253 14.00 32.59 -16.71
CA GLY A 253 13.71 31.20 -16.42
C GLY A 253 12.21 30.88 -16.36
N GLY A 254 11.32 31.84 -16.61
CA GLY A 254 9.88 31.62 -16.78
C GLY A 254 9.54 30.86 -18.07
N ILE A 255 8.30 30.44 -18.21
CA ILE A 255 7.79 29.79 -19.44
C ILE A 255 6.57 30.56 -19.93
N GLN A 256 6.65 31.08 -21.15
CA GLN A 256 5.55 31.76 -21.82
C GLN A 256 4.87 30.81 -22.82
N VAL A 257 3.54 30.84 -22.85
CA VAL A 257 2.73 30.08 -23.80
C VAL A 257 2.21 31.03 -24.88
N HIS A 258 2.62 30.84 -26.13
CA HIS A 258 2.13 31.61 -27.27
C HIS A 258 0.95 30.92 -27.95
N GLY A 259 0.05 31.73 -28.50
CA GLY A 259 -1.15 31.25 -29.20
C GLY A 259 -2.32 30.86 -28.28
N ILE A 260 -2.20 31.11 -26.97
CA ILE A 260 -3.27 30.91 -26.00
C ILE A 260 -4.21 32.12 -25.98
N VAL A 261 -5.52 31.89 -26.01
CA VAL A 261 -6.52 32.93 -25.81
C VAL A 261 -6.79 33.08 -24.31
N GLU A 262 -6.90 34.34 -23.86
CA GLU A 262 -7.25 34.68 -22.49
C GLU A 262 -8.66 35.29 -22.46
N ALA A 263 -9.53 34.73 -21.60
CA ALA A 263 -10.85 35.26 -21.31
C ALA A 263 -10.81 36.11 -20.03
N THR A 264 -11.65 37.15 -19.96
CA THR A 264 -11.69 38.07 -18.81
C THR A 264 -13.09 38.10 -18.17
N PRO A 265 -13.54 36.98 -17.56
CA PRO A 265 -14.89 36.89 -17.02
C PRO A 265 -15.10 37.89 -15.87
N GLN A 266 -16.27 38.53 -15.85
CA GLN A 266 -16.65 39.56 -14.89
C GLN A 266 -17.64 39.06 -13.83
N SER A 267 -18.14 37.83 -13.96
CA SER A 267 -19.08 37.21 -13.02
C SER A 267 -18.84 35.71 -12.87
N PRO A 268 -19.34 35.08 -11.78
CA PRO A 268 -19.31 33.63 -11.60
C PRO A 268 -19.91 32.86 -12.78
N GLU A 269 -20.99 33.37 -13.36
CA GLU A 269 -21.71 32.74 -14.47
C GLU A 269 -20.87 32.78 -15.76
N GLN A 270 -20.20 33.90 -16.04
CA GLN A 270 -19.29 34.01 -17.18
C GLN A 270 -18.09 33.06 -17.02
N LEU A 271 -17.51 32.98 -15.82
CA LEU A 271 -16.40 32.06 -15.54
C LEU A 271 -16.83 30.60 -15.71
N LEU A 272 -18.02 30.24 -15.21
CA LEU A 272 -18.56 28.91 -15.39
C LEU A 272 -18.83 28.58 -16.86
N SER A 273 -19.32 29.56 -17.64
CA SER A 273 -19.50 29.42 -19.09
C SER A 273 -18.16 29.13 -19.80
N VAL A 274 -17.08 29.82 -19.42
CA VAL A 274 -15.73 29.56 -19.95
C VAL A 274 -15.31 28.11 -19.68
N PHE A 275 -15.54 27.59 -18.46
CA PHE A 275 -15.23 26.19 -18.14
C PHE A 275 -16.07 25.20 -18.94
N GLN A 276 -17.37 25.47 -19.11
CA GLN A 276 -18.27 24.60 -19.87
C GLN A 276 -17.91 24.57 -21.36
N GLU A 277 -17.58 25.73 -21.94
CA GLU A 277 -17.14 25.84 -23.32
C GLU A 277 -15.84 25.07 -23.56
N ALA A 278 -14.84 25.23 -22.69
CA ALA A 278 -13.58 24.51 -22.79
C ALA A 278 -13.79 22.98 -22.69
N LYS A 279 -14.66 22.53 -21.78
CA LYS A 279 -15.01 21.10 -21.65
C LYS A 279 -15.74 20.56 -22.87
N SER A 280 -16.68 21.32 -23.43
CA SER A 280 -17.41 20.95 -24.65
C SER A 280 -16.44 20.73 -25.80
N ARG A 281 -15.50 21.66 -26.01
CA ARG A 281 -14.47 21.56 -27.06
C ARG A 281 -13.50 20.41 -26.84
N ARG A 282 -13.14 20.12 -25.59
CA ARG A 282 -12.37 18.92 -25.22
C ARG A 282 -13.13 17.62 -25.54
N ALA A 283 -14.47 17.63 -25.48
CA ALA A 283 -15.30 16.46 -25.76
C ALA A 283 -15.53 16.22 -27.27
N THR A 284 -15.59 17.26 -28.11
CA THR A 284 -15.94 17.16 -29.54
C THR A 284 -14.96 16.36 -30.43
N GLU A 285 -13.78 15.97 -29.94
CA GLU A 285 -12.84 15.08 -30.67
C GLU A 285 -13.12 13.57 -30.41
N SER A 286 -14.21 13.25 -29.70
CA SER A 286 -14.61 11.86 -29.41
C SER A 286 -15.26 11.19 -30.62
N THR A 287 -14.43 10.66 -31.52
CA THR A 287 -14.88 9.67 -32.51
C THR A 287 -15.31 8.40 -31.79
N ALA A 288 -16.61 8.27 -31.51
CA ALA A 288 -17.47 7.10 -31.17
C ALA A 288 -16.96 5.92 -30.30
N ILE A 289 -15.69 5.87 -29.90
CA ILE A 289 -15.01 4.73 -29.25
C ILE A 289 -14.05 5.22 -28.14
N ASN A 290 -13.71 6.51 -28.07
CA ASN A 290 -12.77 7.05 -27.09
C ASN A 290 -13.38 8.24 -26.34
N ALA A 291 -13.54 8.14 -25.02
CA ALA A 291 -13.75 9.33 -24.19
C ALA A 291 -12.45 10.14 -24.14
N THR A 292 -12.31 11.17 -24.98
CA THR A 292 -11.09 11.98 -25.15
C THR A 292 -10.58 12.60 -23.84
N SER A 293 -11.48 12.88 -22.88
CA SER A 293 -11.13 13.36 -21.53
C SER A 293 -10.19 12.42 -20.76
N SER A 294 -10.14 11.13 -21.11
CA SER A 294 -9.21 10.15 -20.52
C SER A 294 -7.77 10.23 -21.05
N ARG A 295 -7.54 10.91 -22.19
CA ARG A 295 -6.29 10.83 -22.96
C ARG A 295 -5.53 12.15 -23.11
N SER A 296 -6.12 13.26 -22.71
CA SER A 296 -5.47 14.57 -22.65
C SER A 296 -5.51 15.12 -21.23
N HIS A 297 -4.59 16.04 -20.91
CA HIS A 297 -4.63 16.82 -19.68
C HIS A 297 -5.30 18.16 -19.98
N CYS A 298 -6.18 18.62 -19.10
CA CYS A 298 -6.73 19.96 -19.17
C CYS A 298 -6.12 20.81 -18.06
N ILE A 299 -5.54 21.95 -18.42
CA ILE A 299 -4.91 22.90 -17.50
C ILE A 299 -5.68 24.20 -17.61
N THR A 300 -6.32 24.61 -16.53
CA THR A 300 -7.03 25.88 -16.41
C THR A 300 -6.21 26.79 -15.51
N ASN A 301 -5.74 27.92 -16.06
CA ASN A 301 -5.11 28.97 -15.27
C ASN A 301 -6.13 30.06 -14.96
N ILE A 302 -6.21 30.46 -13.69
CA ILE A 302 -6.99 31.59 -13.22
C ILE A 302 -6.00 32.57 -12.60
N LEU A 303 -5.79 33.71 -13.26
CA LEU A 303 -4.88 34.76 -12.84
C LEU A 303 -5.68 35.93 -12.25
N LEU A 304 -5.19 36.47 -11.15
CA LEU A 304 -5.66 37.73 -10.58
C LEU A 304 -4.68 38.82 -10.98
N VAL A 305 -5.15 39.81 -11.74
CA VAL A 305 -4.31 40.88 -12.28
C VAL A 305 -4.74 42.21 -11.67
N ARG A 306 -3.80 42.96 -11.09
CA ARG A 306 -4.03 44.31 -10.57
C ARG A 306 -2.95 45.22 -11.11
N GLN A 307 -3.33 46.34 -11.73
CA GLN A 307 -2.38 47.31 -12.30
C GLN A 307 -1.34 46.65 -13.22
N ASN A 308 -1.79 45.76 -14.11
CA ASN A 308 -0.97 44.95 -15.02
C ASN A 308 0.04 43.99 -14.34
N MET A 309 -0.09 43.75 -13.03
CA MET A 309 0.73 42.80 -12.28
C MET A 309 -0.11 41.59 -11.87
N ILE A 310 0.43 40.39 -12.03
CA ILE A 310 -0.19 39.16 -11.51
C ILE A 310 -0.01 39.16 -9.99
N VAL A 311 -1.12 39.28 -9.27
CA VAL A 311 -1.16 39.29 -7.80
C VAL A 311 -1.58 37.95 -7.21
N GLY A 312 -2.00 37.00 -8.05
CA GLY A 312 -2.29 35.63 -7.65
C GLY A 312 -2.53 34.70 -8.85
N LYS A 313 -2.20 33.42 -8.70
CA LYS A 313 -2.38 32.39 -9.73
C LYS A 313 -2.94 31.10 -9.12
N LEU A 314 -4.11 30.67 -9.58
CA LEU A 314 -4.67 29.35 -9.28
C LEU A 314 -4.66 28.51 -10.56
N THR A 315 -3.96 27.38 -10.52
CA THR A 315 -3.91 26.42 -11.61
C THR A 315 -4.74 25.18 -11.24
N LEU A 316 -5.72 24.82 -12.08
CA LEU A 316 -6.53 23.61 -11.93
C LEU A 316 -6.16 22.62 -13.04
N VAL A 317 -5.83 21.39 -12.69
CA VAL A 317 -5.37 20.38 -13.64
C VAL A 317 -6.22 19.11 -13.55
N ASP A 318 -6.90 18.76 -14.64
CA ASP A 318 -7.56 17.47 -14.83
C ASP A 318 -6.67 16.57 -15.67
N CYS A 319 -5.87 15.71 -15.01
CA CYS A 319 -4.94 14.83 -15.70
C CYS A 319 -5.66 13.73 -16.49
N ALA A 320 -5.01 13.26 -17.54
CA ALA A 320 -5.37 12.02 -18.23
C ALA A 320 -5.40 10.82 -17.26
N GLY A 321 -6.12 9.77 -17.65
CA GLY A 321 -6.21 8.52 -16.89
C GLY A 321 -4.85 7.92 -16.57
N SER A 322 -4.63 7.53 -15.31
CA SER A 322 -3.36 6.93 -14.86
C SER A 322 -3.26 5.41 -15.09
N GLU A 323 -4.29 4.79 -15.66
CA GLU A 323 -4.32 3.34 -15.90
C GLU A 323 -3.27 2.89 -16.93
N ARG A 324 -2.72 1.71 -16.67
CA ARG A 324 -1.92 0.99 -17.67
C ARG A 324 -2.90 0.15 -18.47
N LYS A 325 -2.92 0.30 -19.79
CA LYS A 325 -3.67 -0.63 -20.65
C LYS A 325 -2.97 -1.98 -20.58
N GLU A 326 -3.46 -2.86 -19.71
CA GLU A 326 -3.00 -4.26 -19.64
C GLU A 326 -3.41 -5.07 -20.88
N ASP A 327 -4.23 -4.51 -21.78
CA ASP A 327 -4.67 -5.15 -23.02
C ASP A 327 -3.76 -4.84 -24.22
N SER A 328 -2.48 -5.17 -24.12
CA SER A 328 -1.52 -4.98 -25.21
C SER A 328 -1.73 -5.93 -26.41
N ALA A 329 -2.58 -6.96 -26.27
CA ALA A 329 -2.83 -7.99 -27.27
C ALA A 329 -3.76 -7.57 -28.43
N HIS A 330 -4.65 -6.60 -28.24
CA HIS A 330 -5.65 -6.20 -29.25
C HIS A 330 -5.58 -4.71 -29.65
N HIS A 331 -4.49 -4.02 -29.31
CA HIS A 331 -4.32 -2.61 -29.67
C HIS A 331 -3.56 -2.44 -30.99
N THR A 332 -4.14 -1.66 -31.89
CA THR A 332 -3.47 -1.14 -33.08
C THR A 332 -2.19 -0.39 -32.69
N ALA A 333 -1.19 -0.35 -33.58
CA ALA A 333 0.08 0.35 -33.33
C ALA A 333 -0.14 1.81 -32.89
N GLN A 334 -1.15 2.48 -33.47
CA GLN A 334 -1.56 3.84 -33.11
C GLN A 334 -2.03 3.96 -31.65
N ARG A 335 -2.89 3.04 -31.17
CA ARG A 335 -3.35 3.03 -29.77
C ARG A 335 -2.23 2.77 -28.76
N ARG A 336 -1.21 2.01 -29.16
CA ARG A 336 -0.02 1.76 -28.33
C ARG A 336 0.86 3.02 -28.23
N LYS A 337 1.03 3.74 -29.33
CA LYS A 337 1.75 5.03 -29.36
C LYS A 337 1.06 6.08 -28.50
N GLU A 338 -0.26 6.25 -28.66
CA GLU A 338 -1.07 7.14 -27.81
C GLU A 338 -0.94 6.81 -26.32
N GLY A 339 -1.02 5.52 -25.95
CA GLY A 339 -0.86 5.09 -24.57
C GLY A 339 0.54 5.38 -24.00
N ALA A 340 1.58 5.25 -24.82
CA ALA A 340 2.95 5.59 -24.41
C ALA A 340 3.11 7.10 -24.18
N GLU A 341 2.49 7.92 -25.03
CA GLU A 341 2.52 9.38 -24.91
C GLU A 341 1.79 9.88 -23.66
N ILE A 342 0.61 9.33 -23.34
CA ILE A 342 -0.10 9.65 -22.09
C ILE A 342 0.78 9.32 -20.88
N ASN A 343 1.41 8.14 -20.86
CA ASN A 343 2.27 7.74 -19.75
C ASN A 343 3.55 8.57 -19.66
N SER A 344 4.08 9.08 -20.78
CA SER A 344 5.25 9.95 -20.80
C SER A 344 5.04 11.23 -20.00
N SER A 345 3.87 11.87 -20.14
CA SER A 345 3.52 13.09 -19.42
C SER A 345 3.49 12.91 -17.89
N ILE A 346 2.86 11.84 -17.42
CA ILE A 346 2.74 11.52 -16.01
C ILE A 346 4.09 11.05 -15.46
N TYR A 347 4.87 10.31 -16.23
CA TYR A 347 6.22 9.91 -15.83
C TYR A 347 7.14 11.14 -15.64
N ALA A 348 7.13 12.09 -16.58
CA ALA A 348 7.88 13.33 -16.44
C ALA A 348 7.47 14.11 -15.17
N LEU A 349 6.16 14.18 -14.88
CA LEU A 349 5.65 14.80 -13.66
C LEU A 349 6.15 14.09 -12.40
N LYS A 350 6.12 12.74 -12.37
CA LYS A 350 6.67 11.95 -11.26
C LYS A 350 8.14 12.26 -11.01
N GLU A 351 8.94 12.32 -12.06
CA GLU A 351 10.36 12.61 -11.95
C GLU A 351 10.62 14.03 -11.44
N CYS A 352 9.84 15.03 -11.89
CA CYS A 352 9.95 16.40 -11.36
C CYS A 352 9.62 16.44 -9.86
N MET A 353 8.51 15.83 -9.44
CA MET A 353 8.09 15.78 -8.03
C MET A 353 9.13 15.07 -7.16
N ARG A 354 9.66 13.94 -7.64
CA ARG A 354 10.70 13.17 -6.93
C ARG A 354 12.00 13.96 -6.79
N ALA A 355 12.45 14.61 -7.86
CA ALA A 355 13.63 15.46 -7.85
C ALA A 355 13.47 16.60 -6.81
N MET A 356 12.30 17.24 -6.78
CA MET A 356 11.97 18.29 -5.80
C MET A 356 11.95 17.77 -4.36
N ALA A 357 11.27 16.64 -4.12
CA ALA A 357 11.23 16.03 -2.79
C ALA A 357 12.62 15.64 -2.27
N SER A 358 13.53 15.26 -3.18
CA SER A 358 14.93 14.94 -2.84
C SER A 358 15.85 16.16 -2.71
N GLY A 359 15.35 17.38 -2.96
CA GLY A 359 16.18 18.59 -2.95
C GLY A 359 17.21 18.65 -4.09
N ALA A 360 16.94 18.00 -5.22
CA ALA A 360 17.86 17.97 -6.35
C ALA A 360 18.02 19.38 -6.96
N THR A 361 19.27 19.75 -7.31
CA THR A 361 19.58 21.05 -7.91
C THR A 361 18.94 21.25 -9.28
N HIS A 362 18.87 20.17 -10.09
CA HIS A 362 18.28 20.22 -11.42
C HIS A 362 16.97 19.42 -11.47
N ILE A 363 15.87 20.11 -11.77
CA ILE A 363 14.54 19.50 -11.92
C ILE A 363 14.21 19.44 -13.44
N PRO A 364 13.90 18.27 -14.00
CA PRO A 364 13.81 18.06 -15.45
C PRO A 364 12.46 18.51 -16.05
N PHE A 365 12.05 19.76 -15.83
CA PHE A 365 10.77 20.30 -16.30
C PHE A 365 10.62 20.25 -17.83
N ARG A 366 11.72 20.23 -18.60
CA ARG A 366 11.72 20.20 -20.07
C ARG A 366 11.30 18.86 -20.67
N ASN A 367 11.23 17.79 -19.87
CA ASN A 367 10.95 16.45 -20.37
C ASN A 367 9.53 16.30 -20.97
N HIS A 368 8.59 17.19 -20.61
CA HIS A 368 7.23 17.16 -21.14
C HIS A 368 6.56 18.55 -21.11
N LEU A 369 5.61 18.83 -22.02
CA LEU A 369 4.85 20.08 -22.02
C LEU A 369 4.08 20.31 -20.72
N LEU A 370 3.48 19.24 -20.17
CA LEU A 370 2.81 19.27 -18.85
C LEU A 370 3.74 19.80 -17.74
N THR A 371 4.97 19.30 -17.64
CA THR A 371 5.90 19.75 -16.60
C THR A 371 6.42 21.15 -16.86
N ARG A 372 6.52 21.57 -18.13
CA ARG A 372 6.82 22.96 -18.50
C ARG A 372 5.68 23.90 -18.08
N ALA A 373 4.43 23.56 -18.40
CA ALA A 373 3.25 24.34 -18.02
C ALA A 373 3.11 24.51 -16.50
N LEU A 374 3.54 23.52 -15.72
CA LEU A 374 3.41 23.52 -14.27
C LEU A 374 4.65 24.02 -13.53
N LYS A 375 5.71 24.44 -14.23
CA LYS A 375 7.00 24.83 -13.61
C LYS A 375 6.81 25.85 -12.49
N ASP A 376 6.14 26.97 -12.76
CA ASP A 376 5.94 28.05 -11.78
C ASP A 376 5.21 27.57 -10.53
N ASN A 377 4.25 26.64 -10.68
CA ASN A 377 3.48 26.11 -9.56
C ASN A 377 4.33 25.33 -8.55
N PHE A 378 5.53 24.93 -8.96
CA PHE A 378 6.47 24.20 -8.12
C PHE A 378 7.69 25.00 -7.71
N THR A 379 8.11 25.97 -8.52
CA THR A 379 9.33 26.75 -8.27
C THR A 379 9.06 28.06 -7.51
N THR A 380 7.83 28.60 -7.56
CA THR A 380 7.51 29.84 -6.85
C THR A 380 7.57 29.63 -5.33
N PRO A 381 8.34 30.44 -4.59
CA PRO A 381 8.39 30.35 -3.13
C PRO A 381 7.01 30.54 -2.51
N GLY A 382 6.64 29.68 -1.56
CA GLY A 382 5.33 29.73 -0.91
C GLY A 382 4.18 29.12 -1.72
N ALA A 383 4.45 28.60 -2.93
CA ALA A 383 3.44 27.92 -3.72
C ALA A 383 2.86 26.71 -2.99
N GLN A 384 1.53 26.57 -3.03
CA GLN A 384 0.84 25.41 -2.46
C GLN A 384 0.36 24.47 -3.53
N VAL A 385 0.64 23.17 -3.34
CA VAL A 385 0.22 22.12 -4.25
C VAL A 385 -0.76 21.21 -3.51
N ALA A 386 -1.95 21.02 -4.07
CA ALA A 386 -2.91 20.01 -3.64
C ALA A 386 -3.12 18.99 -4.74
N VAL A 387 -3.05 17.71 -4.39
CA VAL A 387 -3.31 16.60 -5.30
C VAL A 387 -4.49 15.81 -4.78
N ILE A 388 -5.56 15.68 -5.57
CA ILE A 388 -6.70 14.82 -5.26
C ILE A 388 -6.56 13.52 -6.06
N ALA A 389 -6.20 12.46 -5.35
CA ALA A 389 -6.21 11.09 -5.86
C ALA A 389 -7.63 10.53 -5.82
N THR A 390 -8.20 10.29 -7.00
CA THR A 390 -9.51 9.65 -7.14
C THR A 390 -9.33 8.15 -7.34
N CYS A 391 -10.12 7.34 -6.63
CA CYS A 391 -9.99 5.89 -6.63
C CYS A 391 -11.32 5.19 -6.90
N SER A 392 -11.25 4.10 -7.67
CA SER A 392 -12.35 3.18 -7.89
C SER A 392 -12.43 2.17 -6.73
N PRO A 393 -13.63 1.86 -6.22
CA PRO A 393 -13.80 0.87 -5.16
C PRO A 393 -13.74 -0.57 -5.67
N THR A 394 -13.79 -0.81 -6.98
CA THR A 394 -14.01 -2.15 -7.56
C THR A 394 -12.81 -3.07 -7.40
N ALA A 395 -13.07 -4.37 -7.32
CA ALA A 395 -12.04 -5.40 -7.18
C ALA A 395 -11.17 -5.49 -8.44
N THR A 396 -11.73 -5.27 -9.64
CA THR A 396 -10.98 -5.26 -10.90
C THR A 396 -9.99 -4.09 -10.99
N ASP A 397 -10.31 -2.94 -10.39
CA ASP A 397 -9.49 -1.73 -10.42
C ASP A 397 -8.42 -1.65 -9.31
N THR A 398 -8.33 -2.67 -8.46
CA THR A 398 -7.43 -2.72 -7.29
C THR A 398 -6.01 -2.25 -7.61
N GLU A 399 -5.39 -2.81 -8.66
CA GLU A 399 -4.03 -2.49 -9.07
C GLU A 399 -3.87 -1.01 -9.47
N HIS A 400 -4.85 -0.48 -10.19
CA HIS A 400 -4.87 0.91 -10.62
C HIS A 400 -5.01 1.84 -9.42
N SER A 401 -5.94 1.57 -8.50
CA SER A 401 -6.11 2.33 -7.25
C SER A 401 -4.85 2.32 -6.39
N ILE A 402 -4.19 1.16 -6.21
CA ILE A 402 -2.90 1.06 -5.51
C ILE A 402 -1.82 1.88 -6.23
N GLY A 403 -1.74 1.79 -7.56
CA GLY A 403 -0.78 2.54 -8.36
C GLY A 403 -0.96 4.06 -8.23
N THR A 404 -2.20 4.54 -8.25
CA THR A 404 -2.56 5.95 -8.04
C THR A 404 -2.12 6.41 -6.66
N LEU A 405 -2.51 5.67 -5.61
CA LEU A 405 -2.23 6.05 -4.21
C LEU A 405 -0.73 6.02 -3.88
N ARG A 406 0.02 5.00 -4.34
CA ARG A 406 1.48 4.96 -4.19
C ARG A 406 2.15 6.14 -4.87
N THR A 407 1.68 6.52 -6.06
CA THR A 407 2.25 7.64 -6.81
C THR A 407 2.10 8.95 -6.06
N VAL A 408 0.90 9.26 -5.55
CA VAL A 408 0.70 10.54 -4.83
C VAL A 408 1.41 10.57 -3.48
N CYS A 409 1.51 9.43 -2.78
CA CYS A 409 2.37 9.32 -1.59
C CYS A 409 3.83 9.62 -1.94
N SER A 410 4.32 9.16 -3.10
CA SER A 410 5.67 9.46 -3.57
C SER A 410 5.90 10.92 -3.92
N TRP A 411 4.92 11.60 -4.52
CA TRP A 411 5.01 13.04 -4.77
C TRP A 411 5.15 13.88 -3.51
N ARG A 412 4.64 13.38 -2.38
CA ARG A 412 4.79 14.03 -1.08
C ARG A 412 6.02 13.56 -0.30
N GLY A 413 6.67 12.46 -0.71
CA GLY A 413 7.78 11.84 0.03
C GLY A 413 7.35 11.10 1.30
N VAL A 414 6.20 10.39 1.25
CA VAL A 414 5.64 9.65 2.40
C VAL A 414 5.44 8.16 2.10
N GLU A 415 6.24 7.59 1.19
CA GLU A 415 6.18 6.16 0.85
C GLU A 415 6.41 5.25 2.07
N ASP A 416 7.29 5.65 2.99
CA ASP A 416 7.60 4.88 4.20
C ASP A 416 6.42 4.81 5.19
N TRP A 417 5.41 5.66 5.01
CA TRP A 417 4.19 5.69 5.81
C TRP A 417 3.09 4.75 5.27
N ILE A 418 3.38 4.06 4.16
CA ILE A 418 2.49 3.06 3.55
C ILE A 418 2.68 1.73 4.30
N THR A 419 1.64 1.31 5.02
CA THR A 419 1.68 0.05 5.77
C THR A 419 1.02 -1.06 4.96
N THR A 420 1.71 -2.19 4.80
CA THR A 420 1.17 -3.37 4.12
C THR A 420 1.12 -4.56 5.08
N LYS A 421 -0.02 -5.26 5.13
CA LYS A 421 -0.18 -6.52 5.88
C LYS A 421 -0.85 -7.57 5.01
N LYS A 422 -0.38 -8.81 5.10
CA LYS A 422 -1.05 -9.98 4.51
C LYS A 422 -1.89 -10.69 5.56
N GLU A 423 -3.06 -11.15 5.14
CA GLU A 423 -4.01 -11.88 5.97
C GLU A 423 -4.61 -13.01 5.14
N ASP A 424 -4.45 -14.25 5.59
CA ASP A 424 -5.01 -15.39 4.87
C ASP A 424 -6.54 -15.35 4.92
N VAL A 425 -7.16 -15.64 3.79
CA VAL A 425 -8.61 -15.74 3.67
C VAL A 425 -8.97 -17.19 3.90
N LEU A 426 -9.72 -17.42 4.98
CA LEU A 426 -10.23 -18.74 5.31
C LEU A 426 -11.41 -19.08 4.40
N SER A 427 -11.42 -20.29 3.85
CA SER A 427 -12.58 -20.80 3.09
C SER A 427 -13.80 -20.89 4.01
N GLN A 428 -15.01 -20.91 3.42
CA GLN A 428 -16.24 -21.08 4.19
C GLN A 428 -16.22 -22.35 5.04
N GLU A 429 -15.64 -23.44 4.54
CA GLU A 429 -15.50 -24.69 5.29
C GLU A 429 -14.51 -24.55 6.46
N GLN A 430 -13.37 -23.87 6.26
CA GLN A 430 -12.41 -23.60 7.33
C GLN A 430 -13.01 -22.69 8.40
N ARG A 431 -13.78 -21.67 7.99
CA ARG A 431 -14.56 -20.81 8.90
C ARG A 431 -15.59 -21.62 9.68
N ARG A 432 -16.34 -22.51 9.00
CA ARG A 432 -17.32 -23.38 9.65
C ARG A 432 -16.65 -24.32 10.66
N ARG A 433 -15.52 -24.94 10.30
CA ARG A 433 -14.75 -25.82 11.20
C ARG A 433 -14.25 -25.10 12.44
N LEU A 434 -13.78 -23.86 12.31
CA LEU A 434 -13.37 -23.03 13.44
C LEU A 434 -14.56 -22.70 14.36
N VAL A 435 -15.70 -22.28 13.80
CA VAL A 435 -16.91 -22.01 14.59
C VAL A 435 -17.41 -23.26 15.31
N THR A 436 -17.49 -24.41 14.61
CA THR A 436 -17.88 -25.69 15.22
C THR A 436 -16.89 -26.20 16.27
N GLY A 437 -15.61 -25.78 16.20
CA GLY A 437 -14.60 -26.12 17.20
C GLY A 437 -14.63 -25.21 18.44
N VAL A 438 -15.12 -23.97 18.30
CA VAL A 438 -15.25 -23.00 19.40
C VAL A 438 -16.55 -23.20 20.18
N GLU A 439 -17.61 -23.68 19.54
CA GLU A 439 -18.92 -23.90 20.17
C GLU A 439 -18.86 -24.83 21.41
N PRO A 440 -18.19 -26.00 21.38
CA PRO A 440 -18.05 -26.87 22.56
C PRO A 440 -17.21 -26.20 23.66
N ALA A 441 -16.16 -25.44 23.29
CA ALA A 441 -15.30 -24.74 24.24
C ALA A 441 -16.05 -23.61 24.95
N PHE A 442 -16.91 -22.87 24.23
CA PHE A 442 -17.73 -21.80 24.80
C PHE A 442 -18.85 -22.36 25.68
N GLN A 443 -19.47 -23.47 25.30
CA GLN A 443 -20.46 -24.16 26.13
C GLN A 443 -19.81 -24.73 27.41
N ASN A 444 -18.62 -25.30 27.32
CA ASN A 444 -17.85 -25.75 28.48
C ASN A 444 -17.46 -24.58 29.39
N LEU A 445 -17.07 -23.42 28.84
CA LEU A 445 -16.75 -22.24 29.64
C LEU A 445 -17.98 -21.72 30.40
N LYS A 446 -19.15 -21.67 29.74
CA LYS A 446 -20.43 -21.32 30.39
C LYS A 446 -20.81 -22.33 31.48
N ALA A 447 -20.63 -23.62 31.23
CA ALA A 447 -20.89 -24.67 32.21
C ALA A 447 -19.97 -24.54 33.43
N ASN A 448 -18.68 -24.30 33.22
CA ASN A 448 -17.70 -24.10 34.29
C ASN A 448 -17.99 -22.82 35.10
N ALA A 449 -18.37 -21.72 34.44
CA ALA A 449 -18.77 -20.49 35.14
C ALA A 449 -20.05 -20.70 35.98
N SER A 450 -21.02 -21.48 35.47
CA SER A 450 -22.22 -21.83 36.23
C SER A 450 -21.92 -22.77 37.41
N GLN A 451 -21.00 -23.72 37.24
CA GLN A 451 -20.55 -24.60 38.32
C GLN A 451 -19.77 -23.83 39.40
N ALA A 452 -18.89 -22.90 39.01
CA ALA A 452 -18.17 -22.03 39.94
C ALA A 452 -19.14 -21.16 40.76
N ALA A 453 -20.13 -20.55 40.10
CA ALA A 453 -21.17 -19.76 40.79
C ALA A 453 -22.05 -20.61 41.74
N LYS A 454 -22.27 -21.89 41.41
CA LYS A 454 -22.95 -22.84 42.32
C LYS A 454 -22.06 -23.23 43.50
N ALA A 455 -20.77 -23.48 43.28
CA ALA A 455 -19.81 -23.81 44.33
C ALA A 455 -19.67 -22.65 45.34
N GLU A 456 -19.56 -21.42 44.85
CA GLU A 456 -19.49 -20.20 45.69
C GLU A 456 -20.75 -20.02 46.55
N ARG A 457 -21.94 -20.31 45.99
CA ARG A 457 -23.20 -20.31 46.75
C ARG A 457 -23.26 -21.38 47.83
N VAL A 458 -22.73 -22.57 47.56
CA VAL A 458 -22.67 -23.68 48.54
C VAL A 458 -21.68 -23.33 49.66
N GLU A 459 -20.53 -22.77 49.31
CA GLU A 459 -19.52 -22.33 50.27
C GLU A 459 -20.02 -21.17 51.15
N ALA A 460 -20.70 -20.19 50.57
CA ALA A 460 -21.36 -19.11 51.32
C ALA A 460 -22.41 -19.67 52.30
N ARG A 461 -23.19 -20.67 51.88
CA ARG A 461 -24.19 -21.33 52.74
C ARG A 461 -23.55 -22.18 53.84
N ALA A 462 -22.42 -22.84 53.55
CA ALA A 462 -21.64 -23.58 54.53
C ALA A 462 -21.03 -22.63 55.58
N ASN A 463 -20.52 -21.47 55.15
CA ASN A 463 -19.98 -20.44 56.03
C ASN A 463 -21.07 -19.80 56.91
N ASP A 464 -22.25 -19.51 56.35
CA ASP A 464 -23.42 -19.05 57.11
C ASP A 464 -23.86 -20.09 58.16
N TRP A 465 -23.89 -21.37 57.79
CA TRP A 465 -24.19 -22.45 58.73
C TRP A 465 -23.15 -22.56 59.84
N MET A 466 -21.86 -22.45 59.51
CA MET A 466 -20.75 -22.45 60.48
C MET A 466 -20.83 -21.26 61.44
N GLN A 467 -21.15 -20.06 60.96
CA GLN A 467 -21.32 -18.87 61.79
C GLN A 467 -22.52 -19.01 62.73
N LYS A 468 -23.67 -19.49 62.21
CA LYS A 468 -24.86 -19.77 63.03
C LYS A 468 -24.58 -20.81 64.10
N ARG A 469 -23.86 -21.87 63.76
CA ARG A 469 -23.46 -22.92 64.72
C ARG A 469 -22.50 -22.38 65.79
N LYS A 470 -21.55 -21.52 65.42
CA LYS A 470 -20.65 -20.86 66.36
C LYS A 470 -21.42 -19.94 67.33
N ALA A 471 -22.32 -19.10 66.80
CA ALA A 471 -23.18 -18.25 67.62
C ALA A 471 -24.05 -19.06 68.61
N LEU A 472 -24.57 -20.21 68.17
CA LEU A 472 -25.35 -21.12 69.03
C LEU A 472 -24.50 -21.78 70.14
N MET A 473 -23.24 -22.10 69.86
CA MET A 473 -22.29 -22.61 70.86
C MET A 473 -21.86 -21.53 71.84
N ASP A 474 -21.66 -20.29 71.37
CA ASP A 474 -21.33 -19.14 72.22
C ASP A 474 -22.52 -18.78 73.14
N GLN A 475 -23.76 -18.94 72.67
CA GLN A 475 -24.98 -18.77 73.47
C GLN A 475 -25.16 -19.89 74.52
N LYS A 476 -24.68 -21.11 74.23
CA LYS A 476 -24.73 -22.24 75.17
C LYS A 476 -23.67 -22.15 76.28
N ASN A 477 -22.58 -21.44 76.02
CA ASN A 477 -21.51 -21.19 77.00
C ASN A 477 -21.74 -19.93 77.88
N SER A 478 -22.82 -19.17 77.66
CA SER A 478 -23.13 -17.95 78.43
C SER A 478 -24.30 -18.09 79.41
N VAL A 479 -24.77 -19.32 79.68
CA VAL A 479 -25.81 -19.59 80.69
C VAL A 479 -25.17 -20.04 82.01
N PRO A 480 -25.40 -19.37 83.16
CA PRO A 480 -24.91 -19.81 84.47
C PRO A 480 -25.66 -21.06 84.94
N SER A 481 -24.96 -21.99 85.58
CA SER A 481 -25.57 -23.17 86.20
C SER A 481 -26.32 -22.81 87.48
N GLU A 482 -27.65 -22.74 87.41
CA GLU A 482 -28.54 -23.00 88.54
C GLU A 482 -29.31 -24.31 88.31
N GLY A 483 -29.61 -24.99 89.40
CA GLY A 483 -29.81 -26.44 89.45
C GLY A 483 -31.21 -26.99 89.17
N SER A 484 -31.28 -28.30 89.45
CA SER A 484 -32.46 -29.15 89.64
C SER A 484 -33.00 -29.94 88.43
N ASN A 485 -32.56 -31.21 88.40
CA ASN A 485 -33.34 -32.43 88.57
C ASN A 485 -34.57 -32.73 87.66
N ALA A 486 -34.45 -33.92 87.02
CA ALA A 486 -35.45 -34.98 86.90
C ALA A 486 -36.20 -35.21 85.56
N LYS A 487 -35.89 -36.42 85.04
CA LYS A 487 -36.77 -37.46 84.45
C LYS A 487 -37.30 -37.32 83.01
N ARG A 488 -36.58 -38.04 82.14
CA ARG A 488 -37.07 -38.84 80.98
C ARG A 488 -38.00 -39.98 81.43
N PRO A 489 -38.88 -40.56 80.57
CA PRO A 489 -38.51 -41.54 79.51
C PRO A 489 -39.47 -41.46 78.27
N ALA A 490 -39.49 -42.27 77.20
CA ALA A 490 -38.66 -43.23 76.48
C ALA A 490 -39.38 -43.48 75.12
N ALA A 491 -38.68 -43.86 74.04
CA ALA A 491 -39.29 -44.58 72.91
C ALA A 491 -38.22 -45.28 72.06
N SER A 492 -38.59 -46.47 71.58
CA SER A 492 -37.77 -47.56 71.05
C SER A 492 -37.85 -47.74 69.53
N ARG A 493 -36.72 -48.18 68.95
CA ARG A 493 -36.40 -49.06 67.78
C ARG A 493 -37.54 -49.56 66.85
N PRO A 494 -37.27 -49.87 65.55
CA PRO A 494 -36.55 -51.12 65.18
C PRO A 494 -35.70 -51.12 63.87
N GLN A 495 -34.89 -52.17 63.68
CA GLN A 495 -34.26 -52.63 62.42
C GLN A 495 -35.00 -53.86 61.85
N PRO A 496 -34.76 -54.28 60.59
CA PRO A 496 -34.26 -55.64 60.32
C PRO A 496 -33.33 -55.73 59.07
N PRO A 497 -33.01 -56.91 58.46
CA PRO A 497 -31.89 -57.79 58.80
C PRO A 497 -30.92 -58.11 57.63
N SER A 498 -29.97 -58.99 57.92
CA SER A 498 -28.72 -59.37 57.22
C SER A 498 -28.77 -60.51 56.19
N SER A 499 -27.73 -60.57 55.34
CA SER A 499 -26.97 -61.74 54.77
C SER A 499 -26.71 -61.52 53.26
N SER A 500 -25.64 -61.91 52.57
CA SER A 500 -24.40 -62.70 52.74
C SER A 500 -23.53 -62.33 51.51
N GLY A 501 -22.23 -62.03 51.56
CA GLY A 501 -21.13 -62.98 51.74
C GLY A 501 -20.07 -62.70 50.65
N ALA A 502 -18.85 -62.31 51.04
CA ALA A 502 -17.67 -62.35 50.18
C ALA A 502 -16.39 -62.42 51.04
N SER A 503 -15.54 -63.37 50.69
CA SER A 503 -14.28 -63.80 51.31
C SER A 503 -13.10 -62.82 51.07
N ARG A 504 -12.19 -62.70 52.07
CA ARG A 504 -10.86 -62.03 52.05
C ARG A 504 -9.74 -63.10 51.91
N PRO A 505 -8.41 -62.82 51.99
CA PRO A 505 -7.62 -61.57 52.17
C PRO A 505 -6.38 -61.44 51.23
N VAL A 506 -5.51 -60.41 51.33
CA VAL A 506 -4.18 -60.47 52.02
C VAL A 506 -3.53 -59.05 52.20
N SER A 507 -2.99 -58.82 53.42
CA SER A 507 -1.95 -57.90 54.00
C SER A 507 -1.64 -56.49 53.43
N LEU A 508 -1.74 -55.36 54.16
CA LEU A 508 -0.96 -54.81 55.32
C LEU A 508 0.40 -54.14 54.98
N ALA A 509 0.49 -52.80 55.13
CA ALA A 509 1.49 -52.09 55.96
C ALA A 509 1.25 -50.55 55.99
N PHE A 510 1.35 -49.97 57.18
CA PHE A 510 1.23 -48.55 57.57
C PHE A 510 2.63 -48.00 57.95
N ASN A 511 2.96 -46.71 57.74
CA ASN A 511 3.13 -45.61 58.75
C ASN A 511 4.17 -44.57 58.21
N PRO A 512 4.45 -43.41 58.85
CA PRO A 512 3.59 -42.33 59.37
C PRO A 512 4.14 -40.89 59.07
N ILE A 513 3.42 -39.87 59.57
CA ILE A 513 3.70 -38.41 59.56
C ILE A 513 4.75 -37.99 60.62
N PRO A 514 5.39 -36.81 60.52
CA PRO A 514 5.74 -36.01 61.70
C PRO A 514 5.16 -34.58 61.73
N ARG A 515 4.77 -34.16 62.94
CA ARG A 515 4.48 -32.78 63.40
C ARG A 515 5.81 -32.05 63.72
N ASP A 516 5.94 -30.71 63.75
CA ASP A 516 5.47 -29.80 64.81
C ASP A 516 5.55 -28.29 64.41
N GLU A 517 4.74 -27.50 65.11
CA GLU A 517 4.51 -26.03 65.18
C GLU A 517 5.67 -25.18 65.80
N PRO A 518 5.55 -23.87 66.15
CA PRO A 518 4.87 -22.69 65.57
C PRO A 518 5.75 -21.39 65.60
N LEU A 519 5.23 -20.24 65.10
CA LEU A 519 5.19 -18.91 65.77
C LEU A 519 4.94 -17.74 64.77
N THR A 520 3.90 -16.97 65.07
CA THR A 520 3.45 -15.67 64.49
C THR A 520 4.14 -14.47 65.19
N PRO A 521 3.74 -13.17 65.04
CA PRO A 521 3.22 -12.35 63.92
C PRO A 521 3.92 -10.94 63.82
N LYS A 522 3.43 -10.09 62.88
CA LYS A 522 3.35 -8.59 62.84
C LYS A 522 3.78 -8.10 61.45
N GLY A 523 3.11 -7.23 60.69
CA GLY A 523 1.98 -6.32 60.93
C GLY A 523 2.27 -5.01 60.16
N ALA A 524 1.32 -4.54 59.32
CA ALA A 524 1.22 -3.21 58.69
C ALA A 524 2.37 -2.76 57.74
N GLY A 525 2.20 -1.96 56.68
CA GLY A 525 1.06 -1.27 56.09
C GLY A 525 1.55 -0.37 54.94
N TYR A 526 0.68 -0.11 53.97
CA TYR A 526 0.51 1.14 53.21
C TYR A 526 1.72 2.04 52.84
N ARG A 527 1.98 2.24 51.53
CA ARG A 527 1.68 3.48 50.75
C ARG A 527 2.42 3.54 49.40
N SER A 528 1.74 4.13 48.42
CA SER A 528 2.26 4.65 47.14
C SER A 528 3.30 5.77 47.34
N PRO A 529 4.06 6.15 46.29
CA PRO A 529 3.89 7.54 45.85
C PRO A 529 3.97 7.79 44.32
N VAL A 530 3.44 8.97 43.97
CA VAL A 530 3.42 9.69 42.69
C VAL A 530 4.41 10.87 42.74
N ALA A 531 4.93 11.26 41.57
CA ALA A 531 5.61 12.54 41.21
C ALA A 531 7.03 12.79 41.80
N GLY A 532 7.96 13.47 41.11
CA GLY A 532 8.00 14.15 39.81
C GLY A 532 9.30 14.97 39.69
N SER A 533 9.41 15.80 38.63
CA SER A 533 10.41 16.86 38.35
C SER A 533 11.85 16.42 37.98
N ARG A 534 12.50 16.78 36.85
CA ARG A 534 12.73 18.02 36.04
C ARG A 534 14.12 18.60 36.33
N VAL A 535 15.08 18.48 35.41
CA VAL A 535 16.17 19.47 35.23
C VAL A 535 16.56 19.62 33.75
N ARG A 536 16.64 20.88 33.34
CA ARG A 536 17.16 21.46 32.09
C ARG A 536 18.65 21.80 32.24
N ARG A 537 19.42 21.73 31.16
CA ARG A 537 20.56 22.58 30.71
C ARG A 537 21.22 21.83 29.54
N GLY A 538 21.75 22.41 28.46
CA GLY A 538 22.13 23.77 28.14
C GLY A 538 23.24 23.64 27.07
N SER A 539 23.13 24.42 26.01
CA SER A 539 24.01 24.54 24.84
C SER A 539 25.50 24.76 25.15
N ALA A 540 26.41 24.23 24.32
CA ALA A 540 27.59 24.95 23.84
C ALA A 540 28.23 24.24 22.63
N ALA A 541 28.54 25.05 21.62
CA ALA A 541 29.35 24.72 20.46
C ALA A 541 30.85 24.78 20.78
N ALA A 542 31.67 23.99 20.07
CA ALA A 542 33.01 24.40 19.64
C ALA A 542 33.57 23.42 18.60
N ALA A 543 34.06 23.99 17.51
CA ALA A 543 34.98 23.37 16.57
C ALA A 543 36.31 23.02 17.26
N ASN A 544 37.06 22.02 16.79
CA ASN A 544 38.18 22.18 15.85
C ASN A 544 39.02 20.90 15.73
N THR A 545 39.64 20.73 14.55
CA THR A 545 40.95 20.10 14.26
C THR A 545 41.23 18.61 14.57
N ARG A 546 41.20 17.81 13.49
CA ARG A 546 42.37 17.21 12.80
C ARG A 546 43.56 16.71 13.64
N ALA A 547 43.86 15.40 13.53
CA ALA A 547 45.18 14.75 13.30
C ALA A 547 45.23 13.36 13.98
N THR A 548 45.26 12.26 13.23
CA THR A 548 46.43 11.45 12.76
C THR A 548 46.62 10.14 13.53
N ALA A 549 46.52 9.04 12.76
CA ALA A 549 47.39 7.86 12.74
C ALA A 549 47.58 6.94 13.97
N SER A 550 47.14 5.68 13.83
CA SER A 550 47.94 4.42 13.79
C SER A 550 47.01 3.24 14.19
N ARG A 551 46.85 2.14 13.41
CA ARG A 551 47.70 0.94 13.29
C ARG A 551 48.28 0.49 14.65
N ASP A 552 48.19 -0.74 15.11
CA ASP A 552 47.71 -2.02 14.59
C ASP A 552 47.85 -3.03 15.75
N SER A 553 47.04 -4.11 15.76
CA SER A 553 47.33 -5.43 16.39
C SER A 553 47.56 -5.46 17.93
N THR A 554 47.36 -6.48 18.76
CA THR A 554 46.94 -7.90 18.81
C THR A 554 46.83 -8.20 20.33
N LYS A 555 46.05 -9.11 20.93
CA LYS A 555 45.97 -10.59 20.87
C LYS A 555 45.01 -10.99 22.04
N ALA A 556 44.06 -11.91 21.84
CA ALA A 556 44.01 -13.28 22.41
C ALA A 556 44.08 -13.35 23.96
N SER A 557 43.27 -14.09 24.73
CA SER A 557 42.51 -15.35 24.56
C SER A 557 41.65 -15.57 25.84
N GLY A 558 40.40 -16.02 25.76
CA GLY A 558 39.95 -17.40 26.06
C GLY A 558 39.33 -17.50 27.48
N GLY A 559 38.27 -18.24 27.81
CA GLY A 559 37.30 -19.14 27.17
C GLY A 559 36.07 -19.17 28.12
N ASP A 560 35.08 -20.06 28.14
CA ASP A 560 34.55 -21.16 27.33
C ASP A 560 33.21 -21.54 28.02
N PHE A 561 32.16 -21.98 27.28
CA PHE A 561 31.47 -23.28 27.43
C PHE A 561 30.11 -23.40 26.71
N PHE A 562 29.87 -24.64 26.21
CA PHE A 562 28.65 -25.28 25.66
C PHE A 562 28.30 -25.14 24.15
N GLY A 563 29.11 -25.82 23.33
CA GLY A 563 28.78 -27.06 22.59
C GLY A 563 27.44 -27.26 21.85
N GLY A 564 27.54 -27.59 20.54
CA GLY A 564 26.80 -28.74 19.98
C GLY A 564 25.78 -28.50 18.86
N MET A 565 26.25 -28.27 17.62
CA MET A 565 25.77 -28.93 16.38
C MET A 565 26.44 -28.27 15.15
N GLN A 566 27.58 -28.82 14.75
CA GLN A 566 28.06 -28.72 13.37
C GLN A 566 27.50 -29.91 12.57
N GLY A 567 27.16 -29.67 11.30
CA GLY A 567 27.27 -30.72 10.27
C GLY A 567 26.08 -30.93 9.35
N MET A 568 25.89 -30.05 8.38
CA MET A 568 25.69 -30.50 6.99
C MET A 568 26.40 -29.53 6.04
N ALA A 569 27.71 -29.75 5.91
CA ALA A 569 28.48 -29.24 4.79
C ALA A 569 28.02 -29.98 3.53
N TYR A 570 27.25 -29.31 2.67
CA TYR A 570 26.97 -29.83 1.34
C TYR A 570 28.25 -29.72 0.50
N LYS A 571 28.88 -30.87 0.24
CA LYS A 571 29.95 -31.00 -0.74
C LYS A 571 29.46 -30.46 -2.09
N LYS A 572 30.20 -29.49 -2.64
CA LYS A 572 30.00 -28.94 -3.99
C LYS A 572 30.29 -30.03 -5.02
N ALA A 573 29.25 -30.65 -5.54
CA ALA A 573 29.28 -31.28 -6.86
C ALA A 573 28.63 -30.29 -7.84
N ASP A 574 29.34 -29.99 -8.92
CA ASP A 574 28.99 -29.14 -10.08
C ASP A 574 29.56 -27.71 -10.12
N GLY A 575 30.62 -27.41 -9.37
CA GLY A 575 31.60 -26.35 -9.70
C GLY A 575 31.14 -24.88 -9.74
N VAL A 576 29.84 -24.58 -9.80
CA VAL A 576 29.32 -23.22 -9.96
C VAL A 576 28.66 -22.77 -8.66
N SER A 577 29.45 -22.11 -7.81
CA SER A 577 28.90 -21.39 -6.66
C SER A 577 28.26 -20.09 -7.10
N HIS A 578 27.15 -19.68 -6.46
CA HIS A 578 26.49 -18.41 -6.76
C HIS A 578 27.49 -17.23 -6.65
N PRO A 579 27.48 -16.28 -7.61
CA PRO A 579 28.37 -15.12 -7.59
C PRO A 579 28.40 -14.31 -6.28
N LYS A 580 27.34 -14.35 -5.46
CA LYS A 580 27.33 -13.71 -4.12
C LYS A 580 28.30 -14.33 -3.11
N THR A 581 28.76 -15.54 -3.38
CA THR A 581 29.64 -16.35 -2.52
C THR A 581 31.05 -16.52 -3.10
N TRP A 582 31.35 -15.87 -4.23
CA TRP A 582 32.67 -15.96 -4.84
C TRP A 582 33.72 -15.27 -3.97
N THR A 583 34.83 -15.98 -3.75
CA THR A 583 36.05 -15.38 -3.21
C THR A 583 36.62 -14.37 -4.22
N HIS A 584 37.53 -13.51 -3.75
CA HIS A 584 38.25 -12.57 -4.62
C HIS A 584 38.90 -13.28 -5.82
N GLU A 585 39.54 -14.42 -5.58
CA GLU A 585 40.19 -15.24 -6.61
C GLU A 585 39.20 -15.75 -7.67
N GLN A 586 38.02 -16.23 -7.24
CA GLN A 586 36.99 -16.73 -8.15
C GLN A 586 36.37 -15.62 -8.99
N ALA A 587 36.06 -14.48 -8.37
CA ALA A 587 35.56 -13.30 -9.07
C ALA A 587 36.60 -12.76 -10.06
N SER A 588 37.87 -12.68 -9.63
CA SER A 588 38.99 -12.23 -10.47
C SER A 588 39.19 -13.16 -11.67
N LYS A 589 39.16 -14.48 -11.46
CA LYS A 589 39.26 -15.47 -12.55
C LYS A 589 38.13 -15.31 -13.57
N TRP A 590 36.87 -15.21 -13.12
CA TRP A 590 35.73 -15.03 -14.03
C TRP A 590 35.84 -13.74 -14.87
N VAL A 591 36.27 -12.63 -14.25
CA VAL A 591 36.45 -11.36 -14.98
C VAL A 591 37.63 -11.44 -15.95
N MET A 592 38.72 -12.11 -15.57
CA MET A 592 39.86 -12.35 -16.46
C MET A 592 39.47 -13.24 -17.66
N ASP A 593 38.64 -14.26 -17.47
CA ASP A 593 38.23 -15.16 -18.56
C ASP A 593 37.28 -14.49 -19.57
N ARG A 594 36.46 -13.53 -19.11
CA ARG A 594 35.40 -12.90 -19.94
C ARG A 594 35.79 -11.55 -20.53
N VAL A 595 36.68 -10.82 -19.84
CA VAL A 595 37.00 -9.43 -20.15
C VAL A 595 38.52 -9.18 -20.15
N HIS A 596 39.33 -10.19 -19.80
CA HIS A 596 40.79 -10.13 -19.76
C HIS A 596 41.34 -8.96 -18.92
N ARG A 597 40.68 -8.64 -17.80
CA ARG A 597 41.06 -7.55 -16.87
C ARG A 597 41.20 -8.04 -15.43
N LYS A 598 42.24 -7.56 -14.73
CA LYS A 598 42.50 -7.93 -13.32
C LYS A 598 41.61 -7.13 -12.38
N LEU A 599 40.87 -7.83 -11.53
CA LEU A 599 39.96 -7.22 -10.57
C LEU A 599 40.71 -6.55 -9.40
N PRO A 600 40.26 -5.40 -8.86
CA PRO A 600 40.94 -4.73 -7.75
C PRO A 600 40.96 -5.60 -6.48
N ALA A 601 42.03 -5.51 -5.70
CA ALA A 601 42.16 -6.25 -4.44
C ALA A 601 40.98 -5.96 -3.49
N GLY A 602 40.43 -7.02 -2.87
CA GLY A 602 39.28 -6.93 -1.97
C GLY A 602 37.91 -6.86 -2.65
N THR A 603 37.83 -6.87 -3.98
CA THR A 603 36.56 -7.00 -4.70
C THR A 603 36.12 -8.47 -4.76
N ASP A 604 35.26 -8.88 -3.83
CA ASP A 604 34.61 -10.19 -3.85
C ASP A 604 33.37 -10.19 -4.76
N GLY A 605 32.74 -11.36 -4.92
CA GLY A 605 31.57 -11.47 -5.78
C GLY A 605 30.35 -10.65 -5.31
N LYS A 606 30.23 -10.38 -4.01
CA LYS A 606 29.14 -9.54 -3.46
C LYS A 606 29.37 -8.05 -3.76
N ALA A 607 30.62 -7.60 -3.79
CA ALA A 607 30.99 -6.27 -4.23
C ALA A 607 30.82 -6.11 -5.75
N LEU A 608 31.23 -7.13 -6.52
CA LEU A 608 31.16 -7.14 -7.98
C LEU A 608 29.72 -7.02 -8.50
N LEU A 609 28.77 -7.74 -7.88
CA LEU A 609 27.34 -7.67 -8.24
C LEU A 609 26.69 -6.30 -7.99
N ARG A 610 27.27 -5.46 -7.13
CA ARG A 610 26.76 -4.11 -6.83
C ARG A 610 27.25 -3.05 -7.82
N TRP A 611 28.12 -3.42 -8.76
CA TRP A 611 28.60 -2.47 -9.75
C TRP A 611 27.51 -2.15 -10.78
N SER A 612 27.33 -0.85 -11.03
CA SER A 612 26.50 -0.34 -12.12
C SER A 612 27.19 -0.53 -13.46
N HIS A 613 26.43 -0.44 -14.57
CA HIS A 613 26.99 -0.51 -15.92
C HIS A 613 28.11 0.53 -16.11
N ALA A 614 27.87 1.78 -15.68
CA ALA A 614 28.87 2.84 -15.72
C ALA A 614 30.15 2.51 -14.94
N LYS A 615 30.03 1.83 -13.80
CA LYS A 615 31.19 1.39 -13.00
C LYS A 615 31.96 0.26 -13.69
N CYS A 616 31.28 -0.68 -14.33
CA CYS A 616 31.92 -1.71 -15.16
C CYS A 616 32.66 -1.09 -16.36
N VAL A 617 32.04 -0.13 -17.06
CA VAL A 617 32.67 0.60 -18.17
C VAL A 617 33.89 1.40 -17.69
N THR A 618 33.79 2.06 -16.54
CA THR A 618 34.92 2.81 -15.96
C THR A 618 36.07 1.88 -15.57
N PHE A 619 35.78 0.69 -15.03
CA PHE A 619 36.77 -0.33 -14.72
C PHE A 619 37.45 -0.90 -15.99
N CYS A 620 36.72 -0.96 -17.10
CA CYS A 620 37.24 -1.38 -18.40
C CYS A 620 37.89 -0.21 -19.17
N ASP A 621 38.48 0.78 -18.50
CA ASP A 621 39.14 1.96 -19.10
C ASP A 621 38.24 2.73 -20.08
N LYS A 622 36.93 2.82 -19.79
CA LYS A 622 35.89 3.43 -20.65
C LYS A 622 35.62 2.68 -21.96
N ASP A 623 36.07 1.44 -22.10
CA ASP A 623 35.62 0.55 -23.17
C ASP A 623 34.18 0.10 -22.91
N GLU A 624 33.24 0.68 -23.66
CA GLU A 624 31.81 0.39 -23.53
C GLU A 624 31.47 -1.07 -23.85
N LYS A 625 32.17 -1.69 -24.80
CA LYS A 625 31.90 -3.07 -25.23
C LYS A 625 32.36 -4.05 -24.15
N ALA A 626 33.56 -3.86 -23.61
CA ALA A 626 34.09 -4.67 -22.52
C ALA A 626 33.27 -4.49 -21.23
N GLY A 627 32.88 -3.24 -20.91
CA GLY A 627 32.03 -2.94 -19.77
C GLY A 627 30.64 -3.57 -19.86
N LEU A 628 30.05 -3.60 -21.06
CA LEU A 628 28.76 -4.25 -21.31
C LEU A 628 28.85 -5.78 -21.20
N VAL A 629 29.93 -6.39 -21.72
CA VAL A 629 30.21 -7.83 -21.58
C VAL A 629 30.34 -8.22 -20.11
N MET A 630 31.09 -7.42 -19.33
CA MET A 630 31.24 -7.63 -17.89
C MET A 630 29.90 -7.51 -17.17
N PHE A 631 29.14 -6.45 -17.46
CA PHE A 631 27.88 -6.17 -16.77
C PHE A 631 26.83 -7.25 -17.06
N ASN A 632 26.61 -7.61 -18.33
CA ASN A 632 25.63 -8.60 -18.74
C ASN A 632 26.05 -10.03 -18.36
N GLY A 633 27.34 -10.36 -18.51
CA GLY A 633 27.86 -11.67 -18.11
C GLY A 633 27.58 -11.98 -16.65
N LEU A 634 27.74 -10.99 -15.75
CA LEU A 634 27.44 -11.18 -14.32
C LEU A 634 25.97 -11.48 -14.04
N ARG A 635 25.03 -10.91 -14.81
CA ARG A 635 23.60 -11.15 -14.63
C ARG A 635 23.18 -12.50 -15.19
N LEU A 636 23.71 -12.86 -16.37
CA LEU A 636 23.50 -14.18 -16.97
C LEU A 636 24.04 -15.31 -16.06
N GLU A 637 25.16 -15.10 -15.39
CA GLU A 637 25.71 -16.08 -14.44
C GLU A 637 24.81 -16.26 -13.21
N VAL A 638 24.20 -15.17 -12.71
CA VAL A 638 23.23 -15.23 -11.61
C VAL A 638 21.99 -16.01 -12.04
N ASP A 639 21.46 -15.74 -13.24
CA ASP A 639 20.27 -16.41 -13.75
C ASP A 639 20.54 -17.90 -14.03
N HIS A 640 21.73 -18.23 -14.54
CA HIS A 640 22.14 -19.62 -14.76
C HIS A 640 22.21 -20.41 -13.45
N VAL A 641 22.89 -19.88 -12.42
CA VAL A 641 22.98 -20.57 -11.12
C VAL A 641 21.60 -20.68 -10.45
N ALA A 642 20.76 -19.65 -10.58
CA ALA A 642 19.38 -19.71 -10.06
C ALA A 642 18.54 -20.80 -10.78
N ALA A 643 18.75 -21.01 -12.08
CA ALA A 643 18.09 -22.08 -12.83
C ALA A 643 18.57 -23.47 -12.37
N VAL A 644 19.88 -23.66 -12.19
CA VAL A 644 20.46 -24.93 -11.70
C VAL A 644 20.00 -25.24 -10.27
N GLU A 645 19.95 -24.24 -9.38
CA GLU A 645 19.42 -24.43 -8.02
C GLU A 645 17.92 -24.80 -8.03
N LYS A 646 17.15 -24.21 -8.94
CA LYS A 646 15.73 -24.53 -9.13
C LYS A 646 15.54 -25.96 -9.61
N GLU A 647 16.34 -26.41 -10.57
CA GLU A 647 16.30 -27.78 -11.09
C GLU A 647 16.71 -28.81 -10.04
N LYS A 648 17.78 -28.53 -9.26
CA LYS A 648 18.18 -29.38 -8.12
C LYS A 648 17.08 -29.47 -7.05
N ARG A 649 16.41 -28.36 -6.73
CA ARG A 649 15.26 -28.38 -5.81
C ARG A 649 14.11 -29.21 -6.36
N GLN A 650 13.84 -29.13 -7.67
CA GLN A 650 12.81 -29.94 -8.32
C GLN A 650 13.16 -31.44 -8.32
N GLN A 651 14.42 -31.82 -8.53
CA GLN A 651 14.87 -33.21 -8.44
C GLN A 651 14.79 -33.78 -7.01
N ILE A 652 15.05 -32.96 -5.99
CA ILE A 652 14.90 -33.36 -4.58
C ILE A 652 13.42 -33.50 -4.19
N LEU A 653 12.56 -32.62 -4.71
CA LEU A 653 11.11 -32.66 -4.50
C LEU A 653 10.42 -33.79 -5.28
N GLY A 654 10.98 -34.26 -6.39
CA GLY A 654 10.48 -35.41 -7.17
C GLY A 654 10.98 -36.77 -6.70
N ARG A 655 11.87 -36.83 -5.70
CA ARG A 655 12.33 -38.06 -5.03
C ARG A 655 11.65 -38.31 -3.67
N LYS A 656 10.75 -37.42 -3.24
CA LYS A 656 9.84 -37.60 -2.11
C LYS A 656 8.44 -37.82 -2.67
#